data_AF-A0A8S1ZH65-F1
#
_entry.id   AF-A0A8S1ZH65-F1
#
_cell.length_a   1.000
_cell.length_b   1.000
_cell.length_c   1.000
_cell.angle_alpha   90.00
_cell.angle_beta   90.00
_cell.angle_gamma   90.00
#
_symmetry.space_group_name_H-M   'P 1'
#
loop_
_entity.id
_entity.type
_entity.pdbx_description
1 polymer ?
#
loop_
_entity_poly.entity_id
_entity_poly.type
_entity_poly.pdbx_seq_one_letter_code
_entity_poly.pdbx_strand_id
1 'polypeptide(L)'
;MGFIVGVVIGLLVGIAIIIGFVKLENSRSKLRSELANTVAAFARMTVEDSRKLLPPEFYPSWVVFSERQKLSYITLISFSFCVLLTWLNHHLTKIWPYVDEAASELIKASVEPVLEQYRPAIVASLTFSKLTLGTVAPQFTGVSIIDGDKNGVTMELDMQWDGNPNIVLGVKTLVGVSLPIQVKNIGFTGVFRLIFRPLVEDFPCFGAVSVSLREKKKLDFTLKVVGGDISAIPGLSEAIEETIRDAVEDSITWPVRKVIPIIPGDYSDLELKPVGMLEVKLVQAKNLTNKDLVGKSDPFAKMFIRPLREKTKRSKTINNDLNPIWNEHFEFVVEDASTQHLVVRIYDDEGVQASELIGCAQIRLCELEPGKVKDVWLKLVKDLEIQRDTKNRGEVHLELLYVPYGSGNGIVNPFVTSSMTSLERVLKNDTTDEENASSRKRKDVIVRGVLSVTVISAEEIPIQDLMGKADPYVVLSMKKSGAKSKTRVVNDSLNPVWNQTFDFVVEDGLHDMLVLEVWDHDTFGKDYIGRCILTLTRVIMEEEYKDWFHFYAYDMTRQVEAHHFCGHINEDMRQCLIYDGPDANARLIGLEYIVTEKLFMTLPDDEKKLWHTHEWEVKGGFLFMPGVPEAIQRQDLEKVAKTYGKVYHFWQVDKGHDLPIGLPNIMMAVTRDGQLYPEMIKETEKQFGVSMEKERESRAYMKGPDHGIHPLANGGGKGLKLEVREVDIKPVESVPRVFV
;
A
#
# COMPACT_ATOMS: atom_id res chain seq x y z
N MET A 1 39.50 45.57 22.05
CA MET A 1 38.20 46.04 22.60
C MET A 1 37.03 45.75 21.66
N GLY A 2 37.06 46.15 20.39
CA GLY A 2 35.93 45.96 19.45
C GLY A 2 35.49 44.51 19.21
N PHE A 3 36.43 43.55 19.14
CA PHE A 3 36.11 42.13 18.95
C PHE A 3 35.35 41.51 20.14
N ILE A 4 35.80 41.80 21.37
CA ILE A 4 35.17 41.27 22.59
C ILE A 4 33.78 41.88 22.78
N VAL A 5 33.62 43.17 22.50
CA VAL A 5 32.31 43.85 22.55
C VAL A 5 31.36 43.28 21.49
N GLY A 6 31.83 43.00 20.28
CA GLY A 6 31.04 42.37 19.22
C GLY A 6 30.57 40.95 19.57
N VAL A 7 31.43 40.13 20.19
CA VAL A 7 31.08 38.78 20.64
C VAL A 7 30.05 38.81 21.76
N VAL A 8 30.21 39.71 22.75
CA VAL A 8 29.26 39.83 23.87
C VAL A 8 27.89 40.33 23.38
N ILE A 9 27.86 41.31 22.48
CA ILE A 9 26.60 41.81 21.90
C ILE A 9 25.94 40.73 21.03
N GLY A 10 26.71 40.00 20.22
CA GLY A 10 26.21 38.90 19.40
C GLY A 10 25.60 37.78 20.23
N LEU A 11 26.22 37.42 21.36
CA LEU A 11 25.71 36.42 22.29
C LEU A 11 24.41 36.88 22.97
N LEU A 12 24.34 38.13 23.41
CA LEU A 12 23.14 38.68 24.04
C LEU A 12 21.96 38.78 23.06
N VAL A 13 22.22 39.17 21.81
CA VAL A 13 21.20 39.21 20.76
C VAL A 13 20.76 37.80 20.38
N GLY A 14 21.68 36.85 20.26
CA GLY A 14 21.37 35.44 19.99
C GLY A 14 20.49 34.83 21.08
N ILE A 15 20.83 35.04 22.35
CA ILE A 15 20.03 34.56 23.49
C ILE A 15 18.65 35.23 23.51
N ALA A 16 18.55 36.52 23.23
CA ALA A 16 17.27 37.23 23.18
C ALA A 16 16.35 36.72 22.05
N ILE A 17 16.92 36.38 20.88
CA ILE A 17 16.18 35.78 19.77
C ILE A 17 15.69 34.38 20.14
N ILE A 18 16.54 33.55 20.74
CA ILE A 18 16.17 32.20 21.19
C ILE A 18 15.05 32.26 22.24
N ILE A 19 15.15 33.14 23.24
CA ILE A 19 14.10 33.32 24.26
C ILE A 19 12.80 33.82 23.63
N GLY A 20 12.87 34.73 22.64
CA GLY A 20 11.73 35.19 21.87
C GLY A 20 11.06 34.05 21.08
N PHE A 21 11.87 33.20 20.45
CA PHE A 21 11.42 32.06 19.66
C PHE A 21 10.75 31.00 20.54
N VAL A 22 11.39 30.61 21.65
CA VAL A 22 10.85 29.67 22.64
C VAL A 22 9.55 30.17 23.27
N LYS A 23 9.43 31.48 23.53
CA LYS A 23 8.16 32.06 24.02
C LYS A 23 7.05 32.01 22.96
N LEU A 24 7.39 32.28 21.70
CA LEU A 24 6.42 32.22 20.60
C LEU A 24 5.98 30.78 20.32
N GLU A 25 6.90 29.81 20.33
CA GLU A 25 6.58 28.39 20.17
C GLU A 25 5.76 27.84 21.33
N ASN A 26 6.12 28.15 22.58
CA ASN A 26 5.30 27.75 23.73
C ASN A 26 3.90 28.36 23.70
N SER A 27 3.76 29.62 23.25
CA SER A 27 2.43 30.22 23.03
C SER A 27 1.65 29.52 21.91
N ARG A 28 2.30 29.16 20.80
CA ARG A 28 1.66 28.46 19.67
C ARG A 28 1.29 27.02 20.03
N SER A 29 2.14 26.32 20.77
CA SER A 29 1.88 24.98 21.32
C SER A 29 0.71 25.03 22.30
N LYS A 30 0.66 26.03 23.18
CA LYS A 30 -0.46 26.24 24.09
C LYS A 30 -1.76 26.54 23.34
N LEU A 31 -1.74 27.37 22.30
CA LEU A 31 -2.89 27.63 21.41
C LEU A 31 -3.37 26.37 20.68
N ARG A 32 -2.46 25.49 20.22
CA ARG A 32 -2.81 24.21 19.59
C ARG A 32 -3.36 23.20 20.58
N SER A 33 -2.83 23.16 21.80
CA SER A 33 -3.37 22.36 22.90
C SER A 33 -4.74 22.89 23.35
N GLU A 34 -4.93 24.20 23.39
CA GLU A 34 -6.23 24.84 23.63
C GLU A 34 -7.21 24.56 22.49
N LEU A 35 -6.77 24.55 21.22
CA LEU A 35 -7.59 24.17 20.07
C LEU A 35 -7.97 22.69 20.14
N ALA A 36 -7.04 21.79 20.46
CA ALA A 36 -7.32 20.37 20.68
C ALA A 36 -8.28 20.16 21.87
N ASN A 37 -8.11 20.93 22.95
CA ASN A 37 -9.02 20.94 24.10
C ASN A 37 -10.39 21.54 23.74
N THR A 38 -10.46 22.51 22.82
CA THR A 38 -11.69 23.14 22.32
C THR A 38 -12.42 22.21 21.36
N VAL A 39 -11.71 21.49 20.50
CA VAL A 39 -12.24 20.41 19.65
C VAL A 39 -12.73 19.26 20.52
N ALA A 40 -11.98 18.88 21.55
CA ALA A 40 -12.42 17.92 22.58
C ALA A 40 -13.56 18.46 23.46
N ALA A 41 -13.73 19.79 23.59
CA ALA A 41 -14.86 20.41 24.28
C ALA A 41 -16.12 20.43 23.40
N PHE A 42 -15.98 20.63 22.08
CA PHE A 42 -17.05 20.43 21.11
C PHE A 42 -17.50 18.96 21.06
N ALA A 43 -16.56 18.01 21.14
CA ALA A 43 -16.86 16.58 21.26
C ALA A 43 -17.55 16.20 22.58
N ARG A 44 -17.43 17.03 23.62
CA ARG A 44 -18.12 16.88 24.92
C ARG A 44 -19.39 17.72 25.06
N MET A 45 -19.79 18.42 23.99
CA MET A 45 -20.94 19.31 24.02
C MET A 45 -22.23 18.48 24.09
N THR A 46 -22.98 18.63 25.18
CA THR A 46 -24.24 17.90 25.34
C THR A 46 -25.34 18.49 24.45
N VAL A 47 -26.42 17.74 24.22
CA VAL A 47 -27.63 18.24 23.53
C VAL A 47 -28.16 19.51 24.21
N GLU A 48 -28.03 19.62 25.54
CA GLU A 48 -28.45 20.81 26.29
C GLU A 48 -27.54 22.02 26.05
N ASP A 49 -26.24 21.81 25.87
CA ASP A 49 -25.31 22.89 25.53
C ASP A 49 -25.50 23.38 24.09
N SER A 50 -25.84 22.47 23.16
CA SER A 50 -26.23 22.84 21.80
C SER A 50 -27.50 23.72 21.75
N ARG A 51 -28.47 23.45 22.65
CA ARG A 51 -29.71 24.23 22.79
C ARG A 51 -29.49 25.60 23.43
N LYS A 52 -28.39 25.82 24.16
CA LYS A 52 -28.02 27.15 24.67
C LYS A 52 -27.41 28.04 23.60
N LEU A 53 -26.79 27.45 22.58
CA LEU A 53 -26.17 28.15 21.45
C LEU A 53 -27.16 28.49 20.33
N LEU A 54 -28.37 27.90 20.36
CA LEU A 54 -29.37 28.04 19.30
C LEU A 54 -30.76 28.36 19.84
N PRO A 55 -31.46 29.35 19.25
CA PRO A 55 -32.89 29.54 19.48
C PRO A 55 -33.68 28.28 19.08
N PRO A 56 -34.75 27.92 19.81
CA PRO A 56 -35.57 26.73 19.55
C PRO A 56 -36.10 26.62 18.11
N GLU A 57 -36.30 27.74 17.42
CA GLU A 57 -36.76 27.79 16.03
C GLU A 57 -35.78 27.19 15.00
N PHE A 58 -34.50 27.00 15.35
CA PHE A 58 -33.49 26.44 14.45
C PHE A 58 -33.14 24.97 14.76
N TYR A 59 -33.78 24.36 15.76
CA TYR A 59 -33.61 22.94 16.10
C TYR A 59 -34.69 22.12 15.39
N PRO A 60 -34.37 21.32 14.34
CA PRO A 60 -35.39 20.51 13.67
C PRO A 60 -35.95 19.48 14.65
N SER A 61 -37.28 19.48 14.84
CA SER A 61 -37.97 18.60 15.80
C SER A 61 -38.07 17.13 15.34
N TRP A 62 -37.57 16.81 14.15
CA TRP A 62 -37.52 15.48 13.58
C TRP A 62 -36.50 15.48 12.44
N VAL A 63 -35.42 14.71 12.58
CA VAL A 63 -34.48 14.46 11.49
C VAL A 63 -34.70 13.00 11.06
N VAL A 64 -35.63 12.81 10.12
CA VAL A 64 -35.85 11.52 9.45
C VAL A 64 -35.65 11.74 7.97
N PHE A 65 -34.49 11.32 7.48
CA PHE A 65 -34.18 11.34 6.05
C PHE A 65 -34.72 10.05 5.43
N SER A 66 -35.89 10.12 4.80
CA SER A 66 -36.38 9.04 3.92
C SER A 66 -35.79 9.22 2.52
N GLU A 67 -35.53 8.10 1.85
CA GLU A 67 -34.76 7.96 0.60
C GLU A 67 -35.10 9.00 -0.48
N ARG A 68 -34.05 9.56 -1.10
CA ARG A 68 -34.02 10.34 -2.35
C ARG A 68 -35.25 11.23 -2.64
N GLN A 69 -35.19 12.50 -2.26
CA GLN A 69 -36.05 13.54 -2.84
C GLN A 69 -35.27 14.39 -3.85
N LYS A 70 -35.25 13.94 -5.11
CA LYS A 70 -34.78 14.74 -6.25
C LYS A 70 -35.80 15.83 -6.58
N LEU A 71 -35.32 17.06 -6.72
CA LEU A 71 -36.07 18.23 -7.15
C LEU A 71 -36.66 18.03 -8.56
N SER A 72 -37.90 17.60 -8.64
CA SER A 72 -38.77 17.77 -9.81
C SER A 72 -40.24 17.64 -9.38
N TYR A 73 -41.01 18.72 -9.58
CA TYR A 73 -42.45 18.93 -9.32
C TYR A 73 -42.88 19.58 -7.97
N ILE A 74 -42.81 20.92 -7.98
CA ILE A 74 -43.88 21.90 -7.69
C ILE A 74 -44.49 21.96 -6.26
N THR A 75 -44.01 23.00 -5.56
CA THR A 75 -44.64 23.94 -4.60
C THR A 75 -44.96 23.59 -3.14
N LEU A 76 -44.98 22.35 -2.66
CA LEU A 76 -45.21 22.10 -1.20
C LEU A 76 -44.09 21.37 -0.46
N ILE A 77 -43.19 20.66 -1.15
CA ILE A 77 -42.04 19.97 -0.53
C ILE A 77 -40.78 20.88 -0.43
N SER A 78 -40.74 21.95 -1.24
CA SER A 78 -39.61 22.89 -1.29
C SER A 78 -39.36 23.66 0.00
N PHE A 79 -40.37 23.83 0.86
CA PHE A 79 -40.23 24.65 2.07
C PHE A 79 -39.42 23.93 3.17
N SER A 80 -39.59 22.62 3.34
CA SER A 80 -38.89 21.85 4.39
C SER A 80 -37.42 21.59 4.04
N PHE A 81 -37.10 21.35 2.77
CA PHE A 81 -35.72 21.18 2.28
C PHE A 81 -34.92 22.48 2.28
N CYS A 82 -35.55 23.60 1.90
CA CYS A 82 -34.94 24.93 1.93
C CYS A 82 -34.62 25.38 3.37
N VAL A 83 -35.48 25.04 4.33
CA VAL A 83 -35.23 25.30 5.77
C VAL A 83 -34.09 24.45 6.34
N LEU A 84 -33.88 23.22 5.85
CA LEU A 84 -32.84 22.32 6.34
C LEU A 84 -31.42 22.70 5.89
N LEU A 85 -31.26 23.36 4.74
CA LEU A 85 -29.93 23.82 4.30
C LEU A 85 -29.63 25.25 4.78
N THR A 86 -30.64 26.08 5.03
CA THR A 86 -30.41 27.45 5.53
C THR A 86 -29.80 27.46 6.92
N TRP A 87 -30.21 26.56 7.84
CA TRP A 87 -29.55 26.47 9.14
C TRP A 87 -28.10 26.00 8.99
N LEU A 88 -27.83 24.95 8.19
CA LEU A 88 -26.48 24.43 8.01
C LEU A 88 -25.54 25.48 7.39
N ASN A 89 -26.00 26.19 6.36
CA ASN A 89 -25.26 27.29 5.74
C ASN A 89 -25.05 28.47 6.70
N HIS A 90 -26.04 28.80 7.53
CA HIS A 90 -25.92 29.85 8.56
C HIS A 90 -24.89 29.47 9.62
N HIS A 91 -24.90 28.22 10.06
CA HIS A 91 -23.89 27.69 10.98
C HIS A 91 -22.50 27.74 10.37
N LEU A 92 -22.34 27.21 9.15
CA LEU A 92 -21.07 27.21 8.46
C LEU A 92 -20.51 28.62 8.34
N THR A 93 -21.33 29.60 7.98
CA THR A 93 -20.93 31.01 7.87
C THR A 93 -20.37 31.55 9.20
N LYS A 94 -20.98 31.19 10.34
CA LYS A 94 -20.51 31.62 11.67
C LYS A 94 -19.19 30.98 12.08
N ILE A 95 -19.00 29.70 11.77
CA ILE A 95 -17.79 28.96 12.15
C ILE A 95 -16.72 28.99 11.05
N TRP A 96 -17.01 29.62 9.92
CA TRP A 96 -16.16 29.60 8.73
C TRP A 96 -14.70 30.01 8.97
N PRO A 97 -14.38 31.02 9.81
CA PRO A 97 -12.98 31.36 10.06
C PRO A 97 -12.15 30.18 10.61
N TYR A 98 -12.76 29.34 11.46
CA TYR A 98 -12.10 28.15 12.01
C TYR A 98 -12.10 27.00 11.00
N VAL A 99 -13.18 26.85 10.24
CA VAL A 99 -13.29 25.83 9.19
C VAL A 99 -12.31 26.11 8.04
N ASP A 100 -12.14 27.37 7.65
CA ASP A 100 -11.15 27.80 6.64
C ASP A 100 -9.74 27.42 7.07
N GLU A 101 -9.34 27.74 8.31
CA GLU A 101 -8.02 27.38 8.83
C GLU A 101 -7.79 25.87 8.79
N ALA A 102 -8.73 25.09 9.33
CA ALA A 102 -8.61 23.64 9.37
C ALA A 102 -8.65 23.00 7.96
N ALA A 103 -9.56 23.45 7.09
CA ALA A 103 -9.68 22.95 5.74
C ALA A 103 -8.46 23.32 4.89
N SER A 104 -7.92 24.52 5.05
CA SER A 104 -6.71 24.95 4.35
C SER A 104 -5.51 24.11 4.75
N GLU A 105 -5.31 23.84 6.04
CA GLU A 105 -4.23 22.96 6.50
C GLU A 105 -4.43 21.51 6.00
N LEU A 106 -5.65 20.99 6.03
CA LEU A 106 -5.96 19.65 5.51
C LEU A 106 -5.68 19.56 4.00
N ILE A 107 -6.09 20.57 3.22
CA ILE A 107 -5.82 20.65 1.79
C ILE A 107 -4.31 20.72 1.56
N LYS A 108 -3.59 21.56 2.28
CA LYS A 108 -2.13 21.66 2.16
C LYS A 108 -1.45 20.31 2.41
N ALA A 109 -1.77 19.68 3.54
CA ALA A 109 -1.20 18.39 3.92
C ALA A 109 -1.53 17.27 2.92
N SER A 110 -2.72 17.32 2.30
CA SER A 110 -3.18 16.29 1.37
C SER A 110 -2.74 16.51 -0.08
N VAL A 111 -2.65 17.76 -0.52
CA VAL A 111 -2.46 18.14 -1.93
C VAL A 111 -1.01 18.50 -2.23
N GLU A 112 -0.26 19.09 -1.29
CA GLU A 112 1.15 19.47 -1.52
C GLU A 112 2.05 18.28 -1.92
N PRO A 113 1.97 17.09 -1.26
CA PRO A 113 2.75 15.93 -1.69
C PRO A 113 2.40 15.49 -3.12
N VAL A 114 1.14 15.62 -3.50
CA VAL A 114 0.62 15.24 -4.81
C VAL A 114 1.04 16.24 -5.89
N LEU A 115 1.08 17.53 -5.58
CA LEU A 115 1.64 18.57 -6.46
C LEU A 115 3.12 18.35 -6.73
N GLU A 116 3.88 17.97 -5.70
CA GLU A 116 5.30 17.62 -5.84
C GLU A 116 5.50 16.33 -6.64
N GLN A 117 4.63 15.33 -6.46
CA GLN A 117 4.66 14.08 -7.23
C GLN A 117 4.42 14.36 -8.73
N TYR A 118 3.36 15.10 -9.07
CA TYR A 118 3.02 15.43 -10.46
C TYR A 118 3.70 16.71 -10.96
N ARG A 119 4.81 17.13 -10.34
CA ARG A 119 5.50 18.37 -10.74
C ARG A 119 5.94 18.29 -12.20
N PRO A 120 5.79 19.37 -12.99
CA PRO A 120 6.28 19.39 -14.36
C PRO A 120 7.80 19.21 -14.42
N ALA A 121 8.31 18.60 -15.49
CA ALA A 121 9.75 18.35 -15.67
C ALA A 121 10.62 19.62 -15.58
N ILE A 122 10.06 20.79 -15.91
CA ILE A 122 10.75 22.10 -15.85
C ILE A 122 10.78 22.73 -14.43
N VAL A 123 10.08 22.13 -13.46
CA VAL A 123 9.90 22.63 -12.09
C VAL A 123 10.71 21.79 -11.10
N ALA A 124 11.58 22.43 -10.33
CA ALA A 124 12.35 21.82 -9.26
C ALA A 124 11.52 21.60 -7.98
N SER A 125 10.61 22.53 -7.64
CA SER A 125 9.67 22.40 -6.53
C SER A 125 8.37 23.16 -6.79
N LEU A 126 7.24 22.64 -6.32
CA LEU A 126 5.89 23.18 -6.40
C LEU A 126 5.15 23.00 -5.05
N THR A 127 5.15 24.05 -4.22
CA THR A 127 4.56 24.00 -2.86
C THR A 127 3.56 25.14 -2.62
N PHE A 128 2.77 25.09 -1.54
CA PHE A 128 1.94 26.22 -1.15
C PHE A 128 2.75 27.26 -0.36
N SER A 129 2.99 28.42 -0.97
CA SER A 129 3.51 29.60 -0.25
C SER A 129 2.44 30.22 0.64
N LYS A 130 1.19 30.22 0.19
CA LYS A 130 0.02 30.67 0.95
C LYS A 130 -1.21 29.90 0.51
N LEU A 131 -2.05 29.51 1.46
CA LEU A 131 -3.34 28.86 1.20
C LEU A 131 -4.34 29.32 2.25
N THR A 132 -5.43 29.93 1.79
CA THR A 132 -6.65 30.18 2.57
C THR A 132 -7.81 30.15 1.57
N LEU A 133 -8.94 29.57 1.97
CA LEU A 133 -10.20 29.60 1.25
C LEU A 133 -10.86 30.98 1.37
N GLY A 134 -10.40 31.83 2.29
CA GLY A 134 -10.84 33.21 2.43
C GLY A 134 -12.05 33.32 3.35
N THR A 135 -12.74 34.46 3.26
CA THR A 135 -13.78 34.84 4.24
C THR A 135 -15.18 34.39 3.87
N VAL A 136 -15.37 33.89 2.63
CA VAL A 136 -16.67 33.48 2.12
C VAL A 136 -16.82 31.96 2.19
N ALA A 137 -17.76 31.52 3.03
CA ALA A 137 -18.11 30.11 3.19
C ALA A 137 -18.78 29.53 1.93
N PRO A 138 -18.58 28.23 1.63
CA PRO A 138 -19.34 27.54 0.59
C PRO A 138 -20.81 27.43 0.99
N GLN A 139 -21.66 27.27 -0.02
CA GLN A 139 -23.09 27.07 0.14
C GLN A 139 -23.45 25.65 -0.24
N PHE A 140 -24.14 24.96 0.67
CA PHE A 140 -24.77 23.69 0.38
C PHE A 140 -26.14 23.94 -0.25
N THR A 141 -26.34 23.38 -1.44
CA THR A 141 -27.56 23.56 -2.24
C THR A 141 -28.45 22.31 -2.26
N GLY A 142 -27.91 21.17 -1.80
CA GLY A 142 -28.60 19.89 -1.75
C GLY A 142 -27.95 18.95 -0.74
N VAL A 143 -28.76 18.08 -0.15
CA VAL A 143 -28.31 16.97 0.70
C VAL A 143 -29.13 15.73 0.36
N SER A 144 -28.48 14.57 0.29
CA SER A 144 -29.15 13.29 0.07
C SER A 144 -28.46 12.18 0.85
N ILE A 145 -29.23 11.29 1.48
CA ILE A 145 -28.70 10.06 2.07
C ILE A 145 -28.75 8.97 1.00
N ILE A 146 -27.60 8.35 0.77
CA ILE A 146 -27.41 7.35 -0.27
C ILE A 146 -27.57 5.95 0.30
N ASP A 147 -27.01 5.72 1.48
CA ASP A 147 -27.01 4.42 2.16
C ASP A 147 -26.92 4.64 3.67
N GLY A 148 -27.52 3.73 4.43
CA GLY A 148 -27.54 3.75 5.88
C GLY A 148 -27.78 2.34 6.39
N ASP A 149 -26.73 1.73 6.94
CA ASP A 149 -26.81 0.44 7.60
C ASP A 149 -26.39 0.55 9.07
N LYS A 150 -26.34 -0.59 9.77
CA LYS A 150 -25.88 -0.64 11.17
C LYS A 150 -24.40 -0.27 11.34
N ASN A 151 -23.62 -0.23 10.26
CA ASN A 151 -22.18 0.00 10.30
C ASN A 151 -21.81 1.43 9.90
N GLY A 152 -22.63 2.13 9.12
CA GLY A 152 -22.32 3.48 8.65
C GLY A 152 -23.47 4.20 7.95
N VAL A 153 -23.30 5.51 7.78
CA VAL A 153 -24.20 6.38 7.02
C VAL A 153 -23.44 7.05 5.89
N THR A 154 -23.96 6.99 4.67
CA THR A 154 -23.41 7.68 3.51
C THR A 154 -24.34 8.80 3.05
N MET A 155 -23.81 10.01 3.00
CA MET A 155 -24.51 11.23 2.61
C MET A 155 -23.79 11.91 1.44
N GLU A 156 -24.55 12.54 0.54
CA GLU A 156 -24.06 13.40 -0.53
C GLU A 156 -24.54 14.83 -0.32
N LEU A 157 -23.60 15.78 -0.38
CA LEU A 157 -23.82 17.22 -0.27
C LEU A 157 -23.50 17.90 -1.60
N ASP A 158 -24.49 18.52 -2.23
CA ASP A 158 -24.25 19.43 -3.35
C ASP A 158 -23.68 20.74 -2.78
N MET A 159 -22.48 21.11 -3.21
CA MET A 159 -21.77 22.30 -2.75
C MET A 159 -21.46 23.22 -3.92
N GLN A 160 -21.70 24.51 -3.71
CA GLN A 160 -21.28 25.58 -4.60
C GLN A 160 -20.43 26.58 -3.82
N TRP A 161 -19.33 27.02 -4.43
CA TRP A 161 -18.42 27.96 -3.81
C TRP A 161 -17.85 28.94 -4.83
N ASP A 162 -18.08 30.21 -4.54
CA ASP A 162 -17.58 31.36 -5.30
C ASP A 162 -16.99 32.35 -4.27
N GLY A 163 -15.86 31.93 -3.68
CA GLY A 163 -15.23 32.62 -2.57
C GLY A 163 -14.10 33.56 -2.99
N ASN A 164 -13.42 34.12 -2.00
CA ASN A 164 -12.25 34.98 -2.18
C ASN A 164 -10.96 34.31 -1.66
N PRO A 165 -10.57 33.13 -2.20
CA PRO A 165 -9.41 32.43 -1.71
C PRO A 165 -8.12 33.19 -2.04
N ASN A 166 -7.10 32.97 -1.21
CA ASN A 166 -5.75 33.46 -1.44
C ASN A 166 -4.80 32.27 -1.49
N ILE A 167 -4.66 31.72 -2.69
CA ILE A 167 -3.77 30.59 -2.99
C ILE A 167 -2.58 31.10 -3.78
N VAL A 168 -1.38 30.92 -3.21
CA VAL A 168 -0.11 31.24 -3.85
C VAL A 168 0.76 29.99 -3.85
N LEU A 169 1.07 29.50 -5.04
CA LEU A 169 2.00 28.41 -5.28
C LEU A 169 3.42 28.99 -5.39
N GLY A 170 4.35 28.42 -4.64
CA GLY A 170 5.77 28.71 -4.77
C GLY A 170 6.40 27.77 -5.79
N VAL A 171 6.74 28.28 -6.96
CA VAL A 171 7.37 27.48 -8.03
C VAL A 171 8.85 27.82 -8.09
N LYS A 172 9.72 26.83 -7.91
CA LYS A 172 11.14 26.98 -8.26
C LYS A 172 11.39 26.20 -9.54
N THR A 173 11.88 26.87 -10.57
CA THR A 173 12.26 26.22 -11.83
C THR A 173 13.65 25.57 -11.70
N LEU A 174 13.96 24.61 -12.57
CA LEU A 174 15.28 23.96 -12.60
C LEU A 174 16.46 24.93 -12.81
N VAL A 175 16.20 26.08 -13.45
CA VAL A 175 17.19 27.13 -13.71
C VAL A 175 17.31 28.15 -12.56
N GLY A 176 16.72 27.86 -11.40
CA GLY A 176 16.87 28.67 -10.18
C GLY A 176 15.94 29.88 -10.09
N VAL A 177 15.03 30.08 -11.03
CA VAL A 177 14.03 31.16 -10.96
C VAL A 177 12.89 30.75 -10.03
N SER A 178 12.61 31.59 -9.03
CA SER A 178 11.49 31.43 -8.10
C SER A 178 10.31 32.30 -8.55
N LEU A 179 9.20 31.67 -8.91
CA LEU A 179 7.99 32.30 -9.42
C LEU A 179 6.81 32.02 -8.48
N PRO A 180 6.37 33.00 -7.68
CA PRO A 180 5.10 32.90 -6.97
C PRO A 180 3.93 33.00 -7.96
N ILE A 181 3.08 31.98 -8.00
CA ILE A 181 1.91 31.89 -8.88
C ILE A 181 0.63 31.94 -8.04
N GLN A 182 -0.17 32.97 -8.24
CA GLN A 182 -1.50 33.12 -7.66
C GLN A 182 -2.54 32.33 -8.45
N VAL A 183 -3.35 31.55 -7.74
CA VAL A 183 -4.58 30.95 -8.28
C VAL A 183 -5.74 31.88 -7.94
N LYS A 184 -6.47 32.36 -8.95
CA LYS A 184 -7.57 33.33 -8.81
C LYS A 184 -8.84 32.85 -9.49
N ASN A 185 -9.96 33.49 -9.14
CA ASN A 185 -11.28 33.26 -9.74
C ASN A 185 -11.69 31.79 -9.63
N ILE A 186 -11.51 31.20 -8.44
CA ILE A 186 -11.85 29.81 -8.20
C ILE A 186 -13.36 29.71 -8.04
N GLY A 187 -14.01 29.18 -9.07
CA GLY A 187 -15.41 28.79 -9.02
C GLY A 187 -15.51 27.28 -8.93
N PHE A 188 -16.10 26.78 -7.85
CA PHE A 188 -16.29 25.35 -7.63
C PHE A 188 -17.77 24.99 -7.50
N THR A 189 -18.18 23.94 -8.20
CA THR A 189 -19.47 23.29 -7.99
C THR A 189 -19.28 21.78 -8.09
N GLY A 190 -19.77 21.05 -7.09
CA GLY A 190 -19.61 19.60 -7.06
C GLY A 190 -20.44 18.92 -5.99
N VAL A 191 -20.39 17.60 -5.98
CA VAL A 191 -21.09 16.73 -5.03
C VAL A 191 -20.07 16.05 -4.14
N PHE A 192 -20.08 16.36 -2.85
CA PHE A 192 -19.23 15.69 -1.85
C PHE A 192 -19.98 14.53 -1.23
N ARG A 193 -19.36 13.35 -1.26
CA ARG A 193 -19.79 12.18 -0.51
C ARG A 193 -19.09 12.16 0.85
N LEU A 194 -19.89 12.05 1.91
CA LEU A 194 -19.50 11.92 3.30
C LEU A 194 -19.92 10.54 3.79
N ILE A 195 -18.98 9.76 4.32
CA ILE A 195 -19.25 8.42 4.87
C ILE A 195 -18.87 8.44 6.35
N PHE A 196 -19.87 8.26 7.21
CA PHE A 196 -19.72 8.20 8.66
C PHE A 196 -19.62 6.73 9.06
N ARG A 197 -18.42 6.28 9.45
CA ARG A 197 -18.12 4.88 9.76
C ARG A 197 -16.90 4.77 10.69
N PRO A 198 -16.84 3.78 11.60
CA PRO A 198 -17.95 2.97 12.09
C PRO A 198 -18.95 3.82 12.89
N LEU A 199 -20.21 3.41 12.95
CA LEU A 199 -21.13 3.94 13.98
C LEU A 199 -20.73 3.36 15.33
N VAL A 200 -20.74 4.21 16.36
CA VAL A 200 -20.40 3.83 17.74
C VAL A 200 -21.49 4.32 18.69
N GLU A 201 -21.53 3.75 19.90
CA GLU A 201 -22.51 4.15 20.91
C GLU A 201 -22.14 5.47 21.60
N ASP A 202 -20.85 5.82 21.62
CA ASP A 202 -20.34 7.06 22.20
C ASP A 202 -20.60 8.26 21.30
N PHE A 203 -21.09 9.37 21.86
CA PHE A 203 -21.25 10.63 21.13
C PHE A 203 -19.89 11.08 20.52
N PRO A 204 -19.81 11.47 19.23
CA PRO A 204 -20.90 11.87 18.32
C PRO A 204 -21.57 10.73 17.52
N CYS A 205 -21.42 9.49 17.96
CA CYS A 205 -22.01 8.26 17.42
C CYS A 205 -21.34 7.71 16.15
N PHE A 206 -20.15 8.21 15.80
CA PHE A 206 -19.33 7.68 14.72
C PHE A 206 -17.84 7.87 14.99
N GLY A 207 -17.03 6.89 14.57
CA GLY A 207 -15.58 6.89 14.77
C GLY A 207 -14.83 7.81 13.81
N ALA A 208 -15.18 7.80 12.52
CA ALA A 208 -14.54 8.62 11.50
C ALA A 208 -15.52 9.13 10.43
N VAL A 209 -15.11 10.19 9.72
CA VAL A 209 -15.79 10.71 8.53
C VAL A 209 -14.85 10.60 7.34
N SER A 210 -15.27 9.91 6.29
CA SER A 210 -14.57 9.89 5.01
C SER A 210 -15.18 10.89 4.05
N VAL A 211 -14.36 11.75 3.46
CA VAL A 211 -14.77 12.77 2.49
C VAL A 211 -14.24 12.43 1.10
N SER A 212 -15.08 12.55 0.09
CA SER A 212 -14.70 12.36 -1.32
C SER A 212 -15.54 13.21 -2.26
N LEU A 213 -14.93 13.81 -3.28
CA LEU A 213 -15.62 14.52 -4.35
C LEU A 213 -16.15 13.49 -5.36
N ARG A 214 -17.47 13.26 -5.35
CA ARG A 214 -18.09 12.29 -6.25
C ARG A 214 -18.27 12.83 -7.66
N GLU A 215 -18.75 14.08 -7.79
CA GLU A 215 -18.96 14.74 -9.08
C GLU A 215 -18.34 16.13 -9.08
N LYS A 216 -17.47 16.40 -10.05
CA LYS A 216 -16.88 17.72 -10.31
C LYS A 216 -17.68 18.39 -11.44
N LYS A 217 -18.72 19.15 -11.09
CA LYS A 217 -19.60 19.81 -12.08
C LYS A 217 -18.90 20.99 -12.75
N LYS A 218 -18.14 21.78 -11.98
CA LYS A 218 -17.37 22.93 -12.47
C LYS A 218 -16.19 23.23 -11.56
N LEU A 219 -14.99 23.36 -12.13
CA LEU A 219 -13.79 23.84 -11.45
C LEU A 219 -13.02 24.73 -12.43
N ASP A 220 -13.26 26.03 -12.33
CA ASP A 220 -12.58 27.04 -13.12
C ASP A 220 -11.66 27.84 -12.22
N PHE A 221 -10.45 28.12 -12.69
CA PHE A 221 -9.49 29.00 -12.04
C PHE A 221 -8.58 29.64 -13.08
N THR A 222 -7.88 30.70 -12.66
CA THR A 222 -6.92 31.41 -13.49
C THR A 222 -5.59 31.51 -12.76
N LEU A 223 -4.48 31.30 -13.48
CA LEU A 223 -3.13 31.43 -12.95
C LEU A 223 -2.57 32.81 -13.27
N LYS A 224 -1.99 33.49 -12.28
CA LYS A 224 -1.28 34.77 -12.46
C LYS A 224 0.03 34.76 -11.70
N VAL A 225 1.13 35.16 -12.35
CA VAL A 225 2.41 35.33 -11.66
C VAL A 225 2.40 36.63 -10.86
N VAL A 226 2.92 36.61 -9.63
CA VAL A 226 3.05 37.83 -8.81
C VAL A 226 4.24 38.64 -9.31
N GLY A 227 3.99 39.83 -9.87
CA GLY A 227 5.03 40.76 -10.31
C GLY A 227 5.60 40.53 -11.71
N GLY A 228 4.97 39.69 -12.54
CA GLY A 228 5.39 39.44 -13.93
C GLY A 228 4.32 38.70 -14.74
N ASP A 229 4.60 38.42 -16.01
CA ASP A 229 3.71 37.65 -16.89
C ASP A 229 4.13 36.18 -16.94
N ILE A 230 3.17 35.27 -16.75
CA ILE A 230 3.37 33.82 -16.83
C ILE A 230 3.69 33.36 -18.26
N SER A 231 3.31 34.17 -19.27
CA SER A 231 3.62 33.96 -20.67
C SER A 231 5.11 34.01 -20.99
N ALA A 232 5.94 34.54 -20.08
CA ALA A 232 7.40 34.62 -20.23
C ALA A 232 8.08 33.24 -20.27
N ILE A 233 7.41 32.18 -19.78
CA ILE A 233 7.90 30.80 -19.87
C ILE A 233 6.87 29.96 -20.64
N PRO A 234 7.10 29.71 -21.95
CA PRO A 234 6.18 28.93 -22.77
C PRO A 234 5.88 27.55 -22.15
N GLY A 235 4.60 27.18 -22.10
CA GLY A 235 4.13 25.89 -21.59
C GLY A 235 4.06 25.75 -20.06
N LEU A 236 4.61 26.69 -19.27
CA LEU A 236 4.59 26.57 -17.80
C LEU A 236 3.17 26.68 -17.22
N SER A 237 2.36 27.63 -17.70
CA SER A 237 0.99 27.82 -17.21
C SER A 237 0.15 26.57 -17.43
N GLU A 238 0.20 26.00 -18.63
CA GLU A 238 -0.53 24.78 -19.01
C GLU A 238 -0.07 23.59 -18.15
N ALA A 239 1.25 23.41 -17.99
CA ALA A 239 1.79 22.33 -17.19
C ALA A 239 1.36 22.40 -15.71
N ILE A 240 1.33 23.61 -15.13
CA ILE A 240 0.87 23.81 -13.75
C ILE A 240 -0.63 23.62 -13.63
N GLU A 241 -1.40 24.10 -14.59
CA GLU A 241 -2.85 23.87 -14.63
C GLU A 241 -3.16 22.37 -14.65
N GLU A 242 -2.49 21.60 -15.52
CA GLU A 242 -2.61 20.14 -15.56
C GLU A 242 -2.21 19.50 -14.22
N THR A 243 -1.09 19.92 -13.62
CA THR A 243 -0.64 19.40 -12.32
C THR A 243 -1.65 19.68 -11.20
N ILE A 244 -2.29 20.86 -11.18
CA ILE A 244 -3.36 21.15 -10.20
C ILE A 244 -4.57 20.23 -10.45
N ARG A 245 -4.95 20.02 -11.71
CA ARG A 245 -6.07 19.13 -12.07
C ARG A 245 -5.79 17.68 -11.66
N ASP A 246 -4.60 17.17 -11.95
CA ASP A 246 -4.14 15.84 -11.50
C ASP A 246 -4.16 15.75 -9.98
N ALA A 247 -3.67 16.78 -9.28
CA ALA A 247 -3.62 16.76 -7.83
C ALA A 247 -5.01 16.76 -7.17
N VAL A 248 -5.98 17.48 -7.73
CA VAL A 248 -7.38 17.41 -7.27
C VAL A 248 -7.96 16.02 -7.53
N GLU A 249 -7.73 15.47 -8.73
CA GLU A 249 -8.22 14.15 -9.12
C GLU A 249 -7.61 13.02 -8.27
N ASP A 250 -6.35 13.17 -7.85
CA ASP A 250 -5.66 12.19 -7.03
C ASP A 250 -5.86 12.34 -5.52
N SER A 251 -6.22 13.53 -5.07
CA SER A 251 -6.37 13.81 -3.64
C SER A 251 -7.80 13.62 -3.13
N ILE A 252 -8.83 14.00 -3.88
CA ILE A 252 -10.19 14.06 -3.31
C ILE A 252 -11.26 13.44 -4.20
N THR A 253 -11.04 13.22 -5.50
CA THR A 253 -12.07 12.66 -6.37
C THR A 253 -12.30 11.17 -6.10
N TRP A 254 -13.57 10.75 -6.06
CA TRP A 254 -13.99 9.37 -5.86
C TRP A 254 -13.29 8.42 -6.86
N PRO A 255 -12.73 7.27 -6.42
CA PRO A 255 -12.97 6.60 -5.14
C PRO A 255 -12.01 6.99 -4.00
N VAL A 256 -11.16 8.01 -4.17
CA VAL A 256 -10.25 8.45 -3.11
C VAL A 256 -11.06 9.02 -1.94
N ARG A 257 -10.76 8.52 -0.73
CA ARG A 257 -11.43 8.90 0.51
C ARG A 257 -10.42 9.53 1.45
N LYS A 258 -10.71 10.75 1.91
CA LYS A 258 -9.96 11.39 2.99
C LYS A 258 -10.63 11.05 4.30
N VAL A 259 -9.98 10.19 5.08
CA VAL A 259 -10.48 9.71 6.37
C VAL A 259 -10.09 10.71 7.45
N ILE A 260 -11.08 11.28 8.11
CA ILE A 260 -10.93 12.21 9.23
C ILE A 260 -11.40 11.49 10.49
N PRO A 261 -10.48 11.04 11.37
CA PRO A 261 -10.86 10.39 12.62
C PRO A 261 -11.50 11.42 13.56
N ILE A 262 -12.63 11.04 14.15
CA ILE A 262 -13.39 11.86 15.10
C ILE A 262 -13.16 11.34 16.53
N ILE A 263 -13.12 10.01 16.67
CA ILE A 263 -12.72 9.31 17.87
C ILE A 263 -11.38 8.62 17.59
N PRO A 264 -10.42 8.59 18.53
CA PRO A 264 -9.17 7.85 18.34
C PRO A 264 -9.43 6.37 18.03
N GLY A 265 -8.82 5.85 16.96
CA GLY A 265 -8.99 4.47 16.50
C GLY A 265 -8.18 4.18 15.24
N ASP A 266 -8.12 2.91 14.85
CA ASP A 266 -7.61 2.50 13.53
C ASP A 266 -8.76 2.51 12.53
N TYR A 267 -8.58 3.27 11.44
CA TYR A 267 -9.54 3.43 10.35
C TYR A 267 -8.89 3.16 8.98
N SER A 268 -7.79 2.42 8.97
CA SER A 268 -7.05 2.11 7.75
C SER A 268 -7.88 1.31 6.75
N ASP A 269 -8.93 0.62 7.21
CA ASP A 269 -9.91 -0.10 6.38
C ASP A 269 -10.81 0.82 5.55
N LEU A 270 -10.96 2.09 5.96
CA LEU A 270 -11.76 3.09 5.26
C LEU A 270 -11.01 3.75 4.10
N GLU A 271 -9.68 3.68 4.12
CA GLU A 271 -8.81 4.23 3.07
C GLU A 271 -8.97 3.46 1.76
N LEU A 272 -8.69 4.13 0.64
CA LEU A 272 -8.76 3.50 -0.67
C LEU A 272 -7.53 2.60 -0.88
N LYS A 273 -7.77 1.30 -1.07
CA LYS A 273 -6.72 0.31 -1.30
C LYS A 273 -6.81 -0.30 -2.70
N PRO A 274 -5.70 -0.71 -3.32
CA PRO A 274 -5.75 -1.54 -4.52
C PRO A 274 -6.46 -2.86 -4.25
N VAL A 275 -7.44 -3.22 -5.06
CA VAL A 275 -8.27 -4.44 -4.92
C VAL A 275 -8.02 -5.48 -6.01
N GLY A 276 -7.40 -5.08 -7.13
CA GLY A 276 -7.03 -6.02 -8.19
C GLY A 276 -6.26 -5.38 -9.33
N MET A 277 -5.98 -6.20 -10.33
CA MET A 277 -5.34 -5.81 -11.58
C MET A 277 -6.30 -6.06 -12.75
N LEU A 278 -6.44 -5.08 -13.63
CA LEU A 278 -7.15 -5.21 -14.89
C LEU A 278 -6.13 -5.32 -16.03
N GLU A 279 -6.18 -6.43 -16.74
CA GLU A 279 -5.45 -6.62 -17.98
C GLU A 279 -6.33 -6.25 -19.16
N VAL A 280 -5.79 -5.42 -20.04
CA VAL A 280 -6.49 -4.87 -21.20
C VAL A 280 -5.66 -5.14 -22.42
N LYS A 281 -6.20 -5.94 -23.33
CA LYS A 281 -5.66 -6.07 -24.68
C LYS A 281 -6.49 -5.23 -25.62
N LEU A 282 -5.87 -4.16 -26.13
CA LEU A 282 -6.40 -3.33 -27.18
C LEU A 282 -6.18 -4.03 -28.53
N VAL A 283 -7.24 -4.61 -29.07
CA VAL A 283 -7.14 -5.43 -30.29
C VAL A 283 -7.14 -4.54 -31.53
N GLN A 284 -8.27 -3.87 -31.79
CA GLN A 284 -8.49 -3.10 -33.02
C GLN A 284 -9.64 -2.09 -32.85
N ALA A 285 -9.80 -1.18 -33.81
CA ALA A 285 -11.01 -0.40 -34.01
C ALA A 285 -11.54 -0.56 -35.45
N LYS A 286 -12.81 -0.24 -35.67
CA LYS A 286 -13.45 -0.31 -36.99
C LYS A 286 -14.33 0.90 -37.27
N ASN A 287 -14.41 1.26 -38.54
CA ASN A 287 -15.28 2.32 -39.05
C ASN A 287 -15.11 3.66 -38.31
N LEU A 288 -13.86 4.02 -37.97
CA LEU A 288 -13.58 5.29 -37.32
C LEU A 288 -14.01 6.46 -38.20
N THR A 289 -14.53 7.52 -37.58
CA THR A 289 -14.82 8.76 -38.32
C THR A 289 -13.52 9.41 -38.73
N ASN A 290 -13.33 9.62 -40.04
CA ASN A 290 -12.21 10.39 -40.55
C ASN A 290 -12.30 11.86 -40.11
N LYS A 291 -11.20 12.41 -39.61
CA LYS A 291 -11.06 13.83 -39.26
C LYS A 291 -10.23 14.61 -40.26
N ASP A 292 -9.35 13.94 -41.00
CA ASP A 292 -8.53 14.57 -42.00
C ASP A 292 -9.30 15.05 -43.23
N LEU A 293 -8.91 16.23 -43.72
CA LEU A 293 -9.36 16.76 -45.01
C LEU A 293 -8.65 16.08 -46.20
N VAL A 294 -7.42 15.61 -46.00
CA VAL A 294 -6.59 14.95 -47.02
C VAL A 294 -5.98 13.69 -46.42
N GLY A 295 -6.40 12.53 -46.92
CA GLY A 295 -6.02 11.24 -46.34
C GLY A 295 -7.07 10.67 -45.40
N LYS A 296 -6.69 9.69 -44.60
CA LYS A 296 -7.47 9.18 -43.46
C LYS A 296 -6.69 9.50 -42.19
N SER A 297 -7.44 9.60 -41.10
CA SER A 297 -6.92 9.68 -39.74
C SER A 297 -5.80 8.68 -39.44
N ASP A 298 -4.89 9.12 -38.58
CA ASP A 298 -3.78 8.40 -37.96
C ASP A 298 -4.14 8.02 -36.50
N PRO A 299 -5.01 7.01 -36.26
CA PRO A 299 -5.58 6.80 -34.94
C PRO A 299 -4.61 6.20 -33.90
N PHE A 300 -4.78 6.65 -32.65
CA PHE A 300 -4.23 6.01 -31.46
C PHE A 300 -5.23 6.07 -30.29
N ALA A 301 -5.08 5.17 -29.32
CA ALA A 301 -5.93 5.10 -28.13
C ALA A 301 -5.20 5.60 -26.88
N LYS A 302 -5.91 6.37 -26.05
CA LYS A 302 -5.58 6.65 -24.64
C LYS A 302 -6.55 5.90 -23.74
N MET A 303 -6.05 5.13 -22.78
CA MET A 303 -6.82 4.30 -21.87
C MET A 303 -6.47 4.60 -20.42
N PHE A 304 -7.47 4.67 -19.56
CA PHE A 304 -7.27 4.92 -18.14
C PHE A 304 -8.47 4.46 -17.30
N ILE A 305 -8.21 4.08 -16.05
CA ILE A 305 -9.25 3.92 -15.02
C ILE A 305 -9.47 5.26 -14.29
N ARG A 306 -8.38 5.99 -14.04
CA ARG A 306 -8.39 7.34 -13.44
C ARG A 306 -7.73 8.30 -14.41
N PRO A 307 -8.31 9.48 -14.68
CA PRO A 307 -7.82 10.41 -15.69
C PRO A 307 -6.58 11.19 -15.21
N LEU A 308 -5.54 10.47 -14.77
CA LEU A 308 -4.25 10.98 -14.32
C LEU A 308 -3.21 10.71 -15.40
N ARG A 309 -2.32 11.68 -15.66
CA ARG A 309 -1.30 11.57 -16.73
C ARG A 309 -0.44 10.31 -16.59
N GLU A 310 0.10 10.02 -15.41
CA GLU A 310 0.98 8.86 -15.16
C GLU A 310 0.24 7.52 -15.23
N LYS A 311 -1.07 7.49 -14.93
CA LYS A 311 -1.90 6.28 -14.98
C LYS A 311 -2.56 6.06 -16.35
N THR A 312 -2.43 7.02 -17.28
CA THR A 312 -2.98 6.92 -18.63
C THR A 312 -2.00 6.18 -19.54
N LYS A 313 -2.48 5.12 -20.21
CA LYS A 313 -1.70 4.35 -21.19
C LYS A 313 -2.05 4.79 -22.61
N ARG A 314 -1.04 4.96 -23.47
CA ARG A 314 -1.19 5.35 -24.88
C ARG A 314 -0.74 4.19 -25.78
N SER A 315 -1.53 3.86 -26.80
CA SER A 315 -1.14 2.92 -27.85
C SER A 315 -0.21 3.57 -28.89
N LYS A 316 0.31 2.75 -29.80
CA LYS A 316 0.96 3.23 -31.01
C LYS A 316 -0.03 3.94 -31.93
N THR A 317 0.46 4.91 -32.67
CA THR A 317 -0.24 5.53 -33.80
C THR A 317 -0.19 4.60 -35.00
N ILE A 318 -1.33 4.35 -35.64
CA ILE A 318 -1.43 3.63 -36.90
C ILE A 318 -1.77 4.64 -37.98
N ASN A 319 -0.93 4.73 -39.02
CA ASN A 319 -1.08 5.81 -39.99
C ASN A 319 -2.12 5.47 -41.07
N ASN A 320 -2.98 6.43 -41.40
CA ASN A 320 -3.88 6.46 -42.54
C ASN A 320 -4.82 5.24 -42.60
N ASP A 321 -5.41 4.88 -41.47
CA ASP A 321 -6.30 3.72 -41.35
C ASP A 321 -7.49 3.97 -40.41
N LEU A 322 -8.71 3.74 -40.90
CA LEU A 322 -9.94 3.85 -40.11
C LEU A 322 -10.36 2.52 -39.46
N ASN A 323 -9.58 1.46 -39.68
CA ASN A 323 -9.76 0.15 -39.05
C ASN A 323 -8.44 -0.36 -38.42
N PRO A 324 -7.81 0.45 -37.56
CA PRO A 324 -6.48 0.15 -37.04
C PRO A 324 -6.49 -1.13 -36.19
N ILE A 325 -5.41 -1.91 -36.30
CA ILE A 325 -5.16 -3.09 -35.47
C ILE A 325 -3.90 -2.82 -34.64
N TRP A 326 -4.07 -2.67 -33.32
CA TRP A 326 -2.96 -2.39 -32.40
C TRP A 326 -2.35 -3.67 -31.83
N ASN A 327 -3.20 -4.59 -31.35
CA ASN A 327 -2.79 -5.79 -30.59
C ASN A 327 -1.79 -5.49 -29.46
N GLU A 328 -2.08 -4.46 -28.67
CA GLU A 328 -1.25 -4.04 -27.55
C GLU A 328 -1.87 -4.43 -26.21
N HIS A 329 -1.04 -4.78 -25.23
CA HIS A 329 -1.47 -5.20 -23.89
C HIS A 329 -1.05 -4.15 -22.85
N PHE A 330 -1.95 -3.86 -21.93
CA PHE A 330 -1.81 -2.86 -20.88
C PHE A 330 -2.36 -3.36 -19.55
N GLU A 331 -1.73 -2.93 -18.47
CA GLU A 331 -2.11 -3.28 -17.10
C GLU A 331 -2.58 -2.03 -16.34
N PHE A 332 -3.67 -2.17 -15.59
CA PHE A 332 -4.23 -1.11 -14.76
C PHE A 332 -4.52 -1.61 -13.35
N VAL A 333 -4.11 -0.84 -12.35
CA VAL A 333 -4.48 -1.08 -10.95
C VAL A 333 -5.94 -0.67 -10.73
N VAL A 334 -6.72 -1.58 -10.15
CA VAL A 334 -8.11 -1.36 -9.75
C VAL A 334 -8.14 -1.06 -8.25
N GLU A 335 -8.78 0.03 -7.87
CA GLU A 335 -8.89 0.51 -6.47
C GLU A 335 -10.33 0.37 -5.94
N ASP A 336 -11.32 0.43 -6.83
CA ASP A 336 -12.74 0.19 -6.52
C ASP A 336 -13.46 -0.41 -7.73
N ALA A 337 -13.43 -1.74 -7.84
CA ALA A 337 -14.07 -2.46 -8.94
C ALA A 337 -15.58 -2.23 -9.03
N SER A 338 -16.24 -1.82 -7.94
CA SER A 338 -17.69 -1.63 -7.90
C SER A 338 -18.15 -0.37 -8.65
N THR A 339 -17.34 0.68 -8.62
CA THR A 339 -17.71 1.99 -9.19
C THR A 339 -16.81 2.46 -10.34
N GLN A 340 -15.58 1.93 -10.44
CA GLN A 340 -14.63 2.36 -11.46
C GLN A 340 -14.99 1.83 -12.86
N HIS A 341 -14.51 2.54 -13.87
CA HIS A 341 -14.69 2.23 -15.28
C HIS A 341 -13.33 2.23 -15.97
N LEU A 342 -13.13 1.36 -16.94
CA LEU A 342 -12.08 1.55 -17.93
C LEU A 342 -12.61 2.49 -19.01
N VAL A 343 -11.92 3.61 -19.23
CA VAL A 343 -12.24 4.57 -20.29
C VAL A 343 -11.22 4.43 -21.41
N VAL A 344 -11.73 4.39 -22.65
CA VAL A 344 -10.93 4.38 -23.88
C VAL A 344 -11.30 5.60 -24.72
N ARG A 345 -10.30 6.37 -25.14
CA ARG A 345 -10.46 7.54 -26.02
C ARG A 345 -9.58 7.36 -27.24
N ILE A 346 -10.16 7.44 -28.44
CA ILE A 346 -9.45 7.34 -29.70
C ILE A 346 -9.26 8.73 -30.27
N TYR A 347 -8.02 9.06 -30.59
CA TYR A 347 -7.58 10.33 -31.12
C TYR A 347 -6.98 10.15 -32.50
N ASP A 348 -7.01 11.23 -33.28
CA ASP A 348 -6.29 11.38 -34.53
C ASP A 348 -4.96 12.12 -34.30
N ASP A 349 -3.84 11.58 -34.78
CA ASP A 349 -2.51 12.15 -34.57
C ASP A 349 -2.16 13.20 -35.64
N GLU A 350 -2.39 14.47 -35.32
CA GLU A 350 -2.14 15.62 -36.21
C GLU A 350 -0.65 16.05 -36.25
N GLY A 351 0.26 15.19 -35.78
CA GLY A 351 1.70 15.42 -35.74
C GLY A 351 2.14 16.54 -34.81
N VAL A 352 2.22 17.78 -35.32
CA VAL A 352 2.66 18.97 -34.56
C VAL A 352 1.48 19.68 -33.89
N GLN A 353 0.26 19.50 -34.40
CA GLN A 353 -0.94 20.08 -33.80
C GLN A 353 -1.52 19.18 -32.71
N ALA A 354 -2.40 19.73 -31.88
CA ALA A 354 -3.07 18.97 -30.83
C ALA A 354 -3.97 17.90 -31.44
N SER A 355 -3.78 16.64 -31.04
CA SER A 355 -4.55 15.50 -31.53
C SER A 355 -6.07 15.69 -31.36
N GLU A 356 -6.85 15.39 -32.39
CA GLU A 356 -8.30 15.56 -32.35
C GLU A 356 -9.02 14.31 -31.82
N LEU A 357 -10.00 14.45 -30.93
CA LEU A 357 -10.80 13.32 -30.45
C LEU A 357 -11.75 12.80 -31.54
N ILE A 358 -11.62 11.52 -31.90
CA ILE A 358 -12.53 10.80 -32.81
C ILE A 358 -13.78 10.37 -32.03
N GLY A 359 -13.56 9.67 -30.90
CA GLY A 359 -14.62 9.23 -30.02
C GLY A 359 -14.10 8.51 -28.77
N CYS A 360 -15.00 8.22 -27.85
CA CYS A 360 -14.70 7.59 -26.57
C CYS A 360 -15.70 6.50 -26.22
N ALA A 361 -15.26 5.54 -25.41
CA ALA A 361 -16.08 4.45 -24.87
C ALA A 361 -15.67 4.19 -23.41
N GLN A 362 -16.56 3.57 -22.64
CA GLN A 362 -16.26 3.12 -21.28
C GLN A 362 -16.94 1.79 -20.98
N ILE A 363 -16.33 1.02 -20.08
CA ILE A 363 -16.92 -0.21 -19.53
C ILE A 363 -16.76 -0.23 -18.02
N ARG A 364 -17.82 -0.62 -17.31
CA ARG A 364 -17.82 -0.77 -15.86
C ARG A 364 -17.02 -2.00 -15.45
N LEU A 365 -16.13 -1.85 -14.46
CA LEU A 365 -15.33 -2.97 -13.98
C LEU A 365 -16.17 -4.02 -13.24
N CYS A 366 -17.27 -3.61 -12.61
CA CYS A 366 -18.22 -4.53 -11.97
C CYS A 366 -18.98 -5.45 -12.94
N GLU A 367 -18.89 -5.21 -14.25
CA GLU A 367 -19.43 -6.11 -15.29
C GLU A 367 -18.42 -7.17 -15.75
N LEU A 368 -17.22 -7.20 -15.17
CA LEU A 368 -16.19 -8.19 -15.46
C LEU A 368 -16.28 -9.32 -14.42
N GLU A 369 -16.32 -10.56 -14.89
CA GLU A 369 -16.21 -11.72 -14.02
C GLU A 369 -14.73 -11.95 -13.65
N PRO A 370 -14.37 -11.99 -12.36
CA PRO A 370 -13.00 -12.25 -11.94
C PRO A 370 -12.42 -13.54 -12.56
N GLY A 371 -11.19 -13.45 -13.09
CA GLY A 371 -10.48 -14.58 -13.68
C GLY A 371 -10.95 -15.03 -15.07
N LYS A 372 -12.00 -14.41 -15.63
CA LYS A 372 -12.49 -14.70 -16.98
C LYS A 372 -12.20 -13.58 -17.96
N VAL A 373 -11.76 -13.95 -19.16
CA VAL A 373 -11.55 -12.98 -20.24
C VAL A 373 -12.90 -12.59 -20.83
N LYS A 374 -13.18 -11.29 -20.85
CA LYS A 374 -14.32 -10.68 -21.54
C LYS A 374 -13.85 -10.06 -22.85
N ASP A 375 -14.29 -10.63 -23.96
CA ASP A 375 -14.12 -10.10 -25.31
C ASP A 375 -15.32 -9.19 -25.67
N VAL A 376 -15.07 -7.92 -26.01
CA VAL A 376 -16.14 -6.93 -26.22
C VAL A 376 -15.83 -5.89 -27.30
N TRP A 377 -16.85 -5.56 -28.10
CA TRP A 377 -16.88 -4.39 -28.98
C TRP A 377 -17.68 -3.25 -28.33
N LEU A 378 -17.06 -2.08 -28.22
CA LEU A 378 -17.67 -0.89 -27.64
C LEU A 378 -17.89 0.20 -28.70
N LYS A 379 -19.11 0.73 -28.78
CA LYS A 379 -19.44 1.85 -29.66
C LYS A 379 -18.84 3.15 -29.16
N LEU A 380 -18.22 3.91 -30.06
CA LEU A 380 -17.63 5.20 -29.74
C LEU A 380 -18.70 6.29 -29.77
N VAL A 381 -18.72 7.10 -28.72
CA VAL A 381 -19.57 8.28 -28.58
C VAL A 381 -18.72 9.56 -28.57
N LYS A 382 -19.36 10.72 -28.73
CA LYS A 382 -18.67 12.01 -28.65
C LYS A 382 -18.25 12.35 -27.21
N ASP A 383 -19.16 12.10 -26.28
CA ASP A 383 -19.07 12.45 -24.87
C ASP A 383 -19.74 11.34 -24.06
N LEU A 384 -19.11 10.95 -22.94
CA LEU A 384 -19.62 9.89 -22.06
C LEU A 384 -20.81 10.37 -21.21
N GLU A 385 -20.94 11.68 -20.98
CA GLU A 385 -21.99 12.30 -20.17
C GLU A 385 -23.23 12.69 -20.99
N ILE A 386 -23.01 13.21 -22.22
CA ILE A 386 -24.08 13.75 -23.06
C ILE A 386 -24.24 12.90 -24.35
N GLN A 387 -25.04 11.85 -24.27
CA GLN A 387 -25.35 10.96 -25.40
C GLN A 387 -26.51 11.45 -26.26
N ARG A 388 -26.48 12.73 -26.69
CA ARG A 388 -27.47 13.28 -27.64
C ARG A 388 -27.02 13.17 -29.11
N ASP A 389 -25.77 12.75 -29.34
CA ASP A 389 -25.19 12.62 -30.67
C ASP A 389 -25.54 11.25 -31.28
N THR A 390 -26.13 11.24 -32.47
CA THR A 390 -26.45 10.02 -33.24
C THR A 390 -25.40 9.69 -34.29
N LYS A 391 -24.33 10.51 -34.41
CA LYS A 391 -23.25 10.29 -35.37
C LYS A 391 -22.50 9.01 -35.04
N ASN A 392 -22.37 8.12 -36.03
CA ASN A 392 -21.52 6.93 -35.91
C ASN A 392 -20.05 7.34 -35.91
N ARG A 393 -19.31 6.95 -34.87
CA ARG A 393 -17.87 7.25 -34.69
C ARG A 393 -16.98 6.02 -34.79
N GLY A 394 -17.55 4.86 -35.08
CA GLY A 394 -16.86 3.58 -35.09
C GLY A 394 -17.00 2.82 -33.78
N GLU A 395 -16.28 1.71 -33.69
CA GLU A 395 -16.28 0.80 -32.55
C GLU A 395 -14.85 0.36 -32.22
N VAL A 396 -14.57 0.07 -30.95
CA VAL A 396 -13.28 -0.43 -30.45
C VAL A 396 -13.43 -1.81 -29.84
N HIS A 397 -12.47 -2.70 -30.09
CA HIS A 397 -12.43 -4.09 -29.66
C HIS A 397 -11.40 -4.29 -28.57
N LEU A 398 -11.83 -4.82 -27.43
CA LEU A 398 -11.01 -5.07 -26.25
C LEU A 398 -11.19 -6.53 -25.77
N GLU A 399 -10.10 -7.15 -25.31
CA GLU A 399 -10.15 -8.32 -24.44
C GLU A 399 -9.72 -7.88 -23.03
N LEU A 400 -10.55 -8.17 -22.03
CA LEU A 400 -10.39 -7.67 -20.66
C LEU A 400 -10.33 -8.83 -19.66
N LEU A 401 -9.41 -8.80 -18.71
CA LEU A 401 -9.34 -9.76 -17.61
C LEU A 401 -9.12 -9.04 -16.30
N TYR A 402 -10.07 -9.18 -15.38
CA TYR A 402 -9.93 -8.67 -14.03
C TYR A 402 -9.43 -9.77 -13.09
N VAL A 403 -8.34 -9.49 -12.37
CA VAL A 403 -7.72 -10.38 -11.39
C VAL A 403 -7.70 -9.69 -10.03
N PRO A 404 -8.62 -10.02 -9.10
CA PRO A 404 -8.61 -9.46 -7.75
C PRO A 404 -7.41 -9.97 -6.96
N TYR A 405 -6.84 -9.11 -6.12
CA TYR A 405 -5.77 -9.50 -5.21
C TYR A 405 -6.31 -10.43 -4.11
N GLY A 406 -5.52 -11.41 -3.67
CA GLY A 406 -5.91 -12.38 -2.63
C GLY A 406 -6.74 -13.57 -3.11
N SER A 407 -7.06 -13.67 -4.40
CA SER A 407 -7.55 -14.93 -4.97
C SER A 407 -6.38 -15.90 -5.11
N GLY A 408 -6.43 -17.04 -4.40
CA GLY A 408 -5.35 -18.03 -4.38
C GLY A 408 -4.87 -18.47 -5.77
N ASN A 409 -3.66 -19.04 -5.81
CA ASN A 409 -2.79 -19.37 -6.97
C ASN A 409 -3.39 -20.19 -8.16
N GLY A 410 -4.72 -20.28 -8.31
CA GLY A 410 -5.40 -20.99 -9.40
C GLY A 410 -5.77 -20.15 -10.64
N ILE A 411 -5.64 -18.82 -10.61
CA ILE A 411 -5.94 -17.98 -11.78
C ILE A 411 -4.71 -17.89 -12.68
N VAL A 412 -4.58 -18.83 -13.61
CA VAL A 412 -3.56 -18.77 -14.67
C VAL A 412 -3.90 -17.60 -15.57
N ASN A 413 -3.02 -16.59 -15.59
CA ASN A 413 -3.15 -15.47 -16.50
C ASN A 413 -2.84 -15.93 -17.95
N PRO A 414 -3.84 -15.99 -18.85
CA PRO A 414 -3.64 -16.44 -20.22
C PRO A 414 -2.75 -15.47 -21.02
N PHE A 415 -2.67 -14.19 -20.65
CA PHE A 415 -1.85 -13.20 -21.36
C PHE A 415 -0.35 -13.35 -21.08
N VAL A 416 0.04 -13.95 -19.93
CA VAL A 416 1.46 -14.17 -19.56
C VAL A 416 2.08 -15.33 -20.34
N THR A 417 1.28 -16.32 -20.76
CA THR A 417 1.78 -17.49 -21.52
C THR A 417 1.71 -17.30 -23.03
N SER A 418 0.85 -16.41 -23.55
CA SER A 418 0.67 -16.22 -24.99
C SER A 418 1.02 -14.81 -25.46
N SER A 419 2.30 -14.61 -25.76
CA SER A 419 2.74 -13.58 -26.72
C SER A 419 2.31 -13.89 -28.17
N MET A 420 1.45 -14.89 -28.41
CA MET A 420 0.94 -15.22 -29.75
C MET A 420 -0.57 -15.35 -29.78
N THR A 421 -1.18 -14.64 -30.72
CA THR A 421 -2.62 -14.60 -30.99
C THR A 421 -3.16 -15.94 -31.51
N SER A 422 -4.48 -16.12 -31.43
CA SER A 422 -5.20 -17.20 -32.11
C SER A 422 -5.05 -17.13 -33.64
N LEU A 423 -4.77 -15.94 -34.19
CA LEU A 423 -4.54 -15.72 -35.63
C LEU A 423 -3.13 -16.15 -36.06
N GLU A 424 -2.10 -15.85 -35.26
CA GLU A 424 -0.72 -16.30 -35.48
C GLU A 424 -0.59 -17.82 -35.34
N ARG A 425 -1.41 -18.44 -34.49
CA ARG A 425 -1.49 -19.90 -34.36
C ARG A 425 -2.01 -20.58 -35.64
N VAL A 426 -2.85 -19.89 -36.40
CA VAL A 426 -3.32 -20.35 -37.71
C VAL A 426 -2.28 -20.09 -38.80
N LEU A 427 -1.49 -19.01 -38.67
CA LEU A 427 -0.47 -18.62 -39.65
C LEU A 427 0.87 -19.36 -39.51
N LYS A 428 1.19 -19.94 -38.34
CA LYS A 428 2.45 -20.66 -38.07
C LYS A 428 2.40 -22.18 -38.21
N ASN A 429 1.29 -22.74 -38.70
CA ASN A 429 1.18 -24.19 -38.90
C ASN A 429 1.92 -24.74 -40.13
N ASP A 430 2.70 -23.92 -40.84
CA ASP A 430 3.65 -24.38 -41.86
C ASP A 430 5.02 -23.75 -41.63
N THR A 431 5.86 -24.42 -40.83
CA THR A 431 7.29 -24.71 -41.10
C THR A 431 7.93 -25.25 -39.83
N THR A 432 8.38 -26.50 -39.91
CA THR A 432 9.31 -27.16 -39.00
C THR A 432 10.62 -26.38 -38.93
N ASP A 433 11.12 -26.10 -37.73
CA ASP A 433 12.55 -26.06 -37.42
C ASP A 433 12.73 -26.05 -35.88
N GLU A 434 12.88 -27.25 -35.34
CA GLU A 434 13.45 -27.50 -34.02
C GLU A 434 14.97 -27.39 -34.14
N GLU A 435 15.58 -26.53 -33.32
CA GLU A 435 16.98 -26.56 -32.83
C GLU A 435 17.47 -25.12 -32.64
N ASN A 436 17.23 -24.52 -31.46
CA ASN A 436 18.04 -23.48 -30.80
C ASN A 436 17.33 -22.88 -29.56
N ALA A 437 16.72 -23.72 -28.73
CA ALA A 437 15.90 -23.27 -27.57
C ALA A 437 16.55 -23.54 -26.19
N SER A 438 17.85 -23.84 -26.11
CA SER A 438 18.49 -24.27 -24.85
C SER A 438 19.29 -23.20 -24.09
N SER A 439 19.32 -21.92 -24.53
CA SER A 439 20.14 -20.90 -23.86
C SER A 439 19.43 -19.59 -23.45
N ARG A 440 18.09 -19.51 -23.49
CA ARG A 440 17.33 -18.28 -23.13
C ARG A 440 16.13 -18.45 -22.19
N LYS A 441 16.08 -19.50 -21.36
CA LYS A 441 15.02 -19.66 -20.32
C LYS A 441 15.58 -19.52 -18.90
N ARG A 442 16.10 -18.35 -18.54
CA ARG A 442 15.86 -17.80 -17.20
C ARG A 442 14.84 -16.68 -17.40
N LYS A 443 13.56 -17.05 -17.45
CA LYS A 443 12.48 -16.05 -17.39
C LYS A 443 12.22 -15.82 -15.91
N ASP A 444 12.52 -14.62 -15.43
CA ASP A 444 12.28 -14.19 -14.06
C ASP A 444 10.80 -14.38 -13.73
N VAL A 445 10.51 -15.16 -12.69
CA VAL A 445 9.16 -15.29 -12.14
C VAL A 445 8.88 -14.01 -11.39
N ILE A 446 7.94 -13.21 -11.89
CA ILE A 446 7.59 -11.92 -11.27
C ILE A 446 6.44 -12.16 -10.28
N VAL A 447 6.68 -11.92 -8.99
CA VAL A 447 5.64 -11.99 -7.95
C VAL A 447 4.97 -10.62 -7.85
N ARG A 448 3.67 -10.54 -8.14
CA ARG A 448 2.87 -9.32 -8.09
C ARG A 448 1.87 -9.39 -6.93
N GLY A 449 1.61 -8.27 -6.26
CA GLY A 449 0.65 -8.23 -5.15
C GLY A 449 0.51 -6.86 -4.51
N VAL A 450 -0.16 -6.81 -3.36
CA VAL A 450 -0.25 -5.62 -2.51
C VAL A 450 0.50 -5.91 -1.21
N LEU A 451 1.48 -5.07 -0.89
CA LEU A 451 2.16 -5.08 0.39
C LEU A 451 1.44 -4.11 1.33
N SER A 452 0.82 -4.63 2.38
CA SER A 452 0.25 -3.84 3.47
C SER A 452 1.28 -3.69 4.58
N VAL A 453 1.60 -2.46 4.96
CA VAL A 453 2.62 -2.14 5.98
C VAL A 453 1.97 -1.32 7.09
N THR A 454 1.83 -1.90 8.28
CA THR A 454 1.37 -1.19 9.48
C THR A 454 2.55 -0.67 10.28
N VAL A 455 2.70 0.65 10.33
CA VAL A 455 3.67 1.32 11.23
C VAL A 455 3.01 1.50 12.59
N ILE A 456 3.43 0.66 13.55
CA ILE A 456 2.85 0.60 14.90
C ILE A 456 3.48 1.67 15.79
N SER A 457 4.76 1.52 16.11
CA SER A 457 5.50 2.41 17.02
C SER A 457 7.00 2.39 16.73
N ALA A 458 7.73 3.30 17.38
CA ALA A 458 9.17 3.23 17.54
C ALA A 458 9.51 3.52 19.00
N GLU A 459 10.66 3.03 19.47
CA GLU A 459 11.10 3.15 20.86
C GLU A 459 12.53 3.68 20.92
N GLU A 460 12.85 4.40 21.99
CA GLU A 460 14.20 4.91 22.28
C GLU A 460 14.82 5.74 21.16
N ILE A 461 14.02 6.56 20.48
CA ILE A 461 14.49 7.44 19.42
C ILE A 461 15.54 8.42 19.99
N PRO A 462 16.70 8.60 19.33
CA PRO A 462 17.72 9.51 19.82
C PRO A 462 17.21 10.96 19.83
N ILE A 463 17.47 11.66 20.94
CA ILE A 463 17.19 13.09 21.08
C ILE A 463 18.17 13.82 20.14
N GLN A 464 17.66 14.38 19.05
CA GLN A 464 18.45 15.26 18.17
C GLN A 464 18.52 16.70 18.73
N ASP A 465 17.56 17.08 19.59
CA ASP A 465 17.43 18.44 20.11
C ASP A 465 18.13 18.72 21.46
N LEU A 466 18.76 19.90 21.57
CA LEU A 466 19.38 20.36 22.83
C LEU A 466 18.36 20.88 23.87
N MET A 467 17.09 21.13 23.47
CA MET A 467 16.00 21.62 24.34
C MET A 467 14.58 21.19 23.85
N GLY A 468 14.36 19.90 23.63
CA GLY A 468 13.05 19.32 23.28
C GLY A 468 13.14 17.79 23.13
N LYS A 469 12.01 17.05 23.11
CA LYS A 469 12.01 15.67 22.58
C LYS A 469 11.67 15.71 21.08
N ALA A 470 12.02 14.65 20.36
CA ALA A 470 11.77 14.53 18.92
C ALA A 470 10.26 14.60 18.58
N ASP A 471 9.96 15.09 17.37
CA ASP A 471 8.68 15.09 16.67
C ASP A 471 8.69 14.06 15.51
N PRO A 472 8.81 12.75 15.80
CA PRO A 472 9.09 11.74 14.78
C PRO A 472 7.92 11.45 13.84
N TYR A 473 8.27 11.16 12.58
CA TYR A 473 7.42 10.53 11.57
C TYR A 473 8.22 9.55 10.70
N VAL A 474 7.52 8.63 10.05
CA VAL A 474 8.12 7.61 9.19
C VAL A 474 7.74 7.88 7.73
N VAL A 475 8.73 7.84 6.84
CA VAL A 475 8.56 7.86 5.39
C VAL A 475 8.79 6.44 4.89
N LEU A 476 7.77 5.84 4.30
CA LEU A 476 7.82 4.54 3.65
C LEU A 476 8.07 4.76 2.16
N SER A 477 8.96 3.98 1.55
CA SER A 477 9.23 4.07 0.12
C SER A 477 9.54 2.72 -0.50
N MET A 478 8.96 2.48 -1.67
CA MET A 478 9.27 1.32 -2.51
C MET A 478 10.38 1.70 -3.48
N LYS A 479 11.49 0.97 -3.45
CA LYS A 479 12.69 1.38 -4.21
C LYS A 479 12.50 1.26 -5.71
N LYS A 480 11.80 0.24 -6.21
CA LYS A 480 11.64 -0.01 -7.64
C LYS A 480 10.54 0.85 -8.26
N SER A 481 9.37 0.91 -7.62
CA SER A 481 8.25 1.74 -8.10
C SER A 481 8.40 3.22 -7.78
N GLY A 482 9.25 3.57 -6.80
CA GLY A 482 9.42 4.95 -6.33
C GLY A 482 8.24 5.48 -5.51
N ALA A 483 7.22 4.65 -5.24
CA ALA A 483 6.06 5.02 -4.43
C ALA A 483 6.50 5.41 -3.02
N LYS A 484 5.95 6.51 -2.48
CA LYS A 484 6.25 7.00 -1.13
C LYS A 484 4.98 7.29 -0.35
N SER A 485 5.00 7.00 0.95
CA SER A 485 3.96 7.37 1.91
C SER A 485 4.60 7.87 3.20
N LYS A 486 3.86 8.63 4.00
CA LYS A 486 4.36 9.23 5.24
C LYS A 486 3.33 9.07 6.35
N THR A 487 3.79 8.75 7.56
CA THR A 487 2.96 8.77 8.77
C THR A 487 2.67 10.18 9.26
N ARG A 488 1.65 10.31 10.12
CA ARG A 488 1.44 11.52 10.92
C ARG A 488 2.67 11.80 11.81
N VAL A 489 2.90 13.07 12.08
CA VAL A 489 3.93 13.50 13.03
C VAL A 489 3.38 13.29 14.45
N VAL A 490 4.18 12.67 15.32
CA VAL A 490 3.86 12.54 16.75
C VAL A 490 4.77 13.51 17.48
N ASN A 491 4.20 14.48 18.19
CA ASN A 491 5.00 15.54 18.80
C ASN A 491 5.53 15.15 20.19
N ASP A 492 6.72 15.64 20.55
CA ASP A 492 7.40 15.50 21.84
C ASP A 492 7.41 14.05 22.37
N SER A 493 7.83 13.09 21.54
CA SER A 493 7.88 11.68 21.91
C SER A 493 9.10 10.96 21.36
N LEU A 494 9.85 10.33 22.26
CA LEU A 494 10.92 9.37 21.92
C LEU A 494 10.40 7.95 21.72
N ASN A 495 9.12 7.71 22.05
CA ASN A 495 8.44 6.44 21.90
C ASN A 495 7.10 6.64 21.15
N PRO A 496 7.12 7.11 19.89
CA PRO A 496 5.91 7.44 19.15
C PRO A 496 5.08 6.20 18.82
N VAL A 497 3.76 6.36 18.83
CA VAL A 497 2.78 5.35 18.38
C VAL A 497 1.95 5.93 17.24
N TRP A 498 2.07 5.33 16.06
CA TRP A 498 1.34 5.72 14.85
C TRP A 498 0.13 4.83 14.59
N ASN A 499 0.24 3.50 14.67
CA ASN A 499 -0.82 2.58 14.23
C ASN A 499 -1.44 3.01 12.89
N GLN A 500 -0.60 3.19 11.86
CA GLN A 500 -1.03 3.60 10.51
C GLN A 500 -0.61 2.56 9.49
N THR A 501 -1.55 2.14 8.65
CA THR A 501 -1.31 1.14 7.60
C THR A 501 -1.22 1.79 6.23
N PHE A 502 -0.26 1.34 5.42
CA PHE A 502 -0.02 1.80 4.06
C PHE A 502 0.00 0.63 3.09
N ASP A 503 -0.63 0.78 1.93
CA ASP A 503 -0.69 -0.28 0.91
C ASP A 503 0.10 0.11 -0.34
N PHE A 504 1.04 -0.74 -0.73
CA PHE A 504 1.87 -0.57 -1.91
C PHE A 504 1.55 -1.63 -2.95
N VAL A 505 1.31 -1.23 -4.20
CA VAL A 505 1.28 -2.17 -5.32
C VAL A 505 2.71 -2.61 -5.62
N VAL A 506 2.94 -3.91 -5.55
CA VAL A 506 4.22 -4.54 -5.79
C VAL A 506 4.18 -5.20 -7.15
N GLU A 507 4.98 -4.69 -8.08
CA GLU A 507 5.12 -5.26 -9.42
C GLU A 507 6.14 -6.40 -9.47
N ASP A 508 7.10 -6.46 -8.54
CA ASP A 508 8.14 -7.49 -8.47
C ASP A 508 8.61 -7.75 -7.04
N GLY A 509 7.86 -8.56 -6.30
CA GLY A 509 8.12 -8.88 -4.90
C GLY A 509 9.41 -9.65 -4.63
N LEU A 510 10.08 -10.18 -5.66
CA LEU A 510 11.36 -10.89 -5.50
C LEU A 510 12.57 -9.94 -5.45
N HIS A 511 12.43 -8.74 -6.00
CA HIS A 511 13.55 -7.82 -6.17
C HIS A 511 13.26 -6.41 -5.64
N ASP A 512 12.01 -6.11 -5.26
CA ASP A 512 11.68 -4.81 -4.66
C ASP A 512 12.10 -4.73 -3.19
N MET A 513 12.32 -3.50 -2.73
CA MET A 513 12.74 -3.19 -1.37
C MET A 513 11.83 -2.12 -0.78
N LEU A 514 11.30 -2.42 0.40
CA LEU A 514 10.66 -1.45 1.27
C LEU A 514 11.74 -0.73 2.08
N VAL A 515 11.73 0.59 2.01
CA VAL A 515 12.63 1.47 2.76
C VAL A 515 11.78 2.32 3.70
N LEU A 516 12.05 2.20 5.00
CA LEU A 516 11.43 3.00 6.05
C LEU A 516 12.47 3.99 6.57
N GLU A 517 12.19 5.28 6.52
CA GLU A 517 13.06 6.33 7.04
C GLU A 517 12.33 7.08 8.16
N VAL A 518 12.93 7.16 9.34
CA VAL A 518 12.42 7.93 10.47
C VAL A 518 13.06 9.31 10.44
N TRP A 519 12.23 10.34 10.56
CA TRP A 519 12.61 11.73 10.48
C TRP A 519 12.02 12.50 11.65
N ASP A 520 12.75 13.51 12.10
CA ASP A 520 12.27 14.55 13.01
C ASP A 520 11.63 15.70 12.21
N HIS A 521 10.54 16.28 12.72
CA HIS A 521 9.86 17.39 12.05
C HIS A 521 10.13 18.72 12.73
N ASP A 522 11.15 19.45 12.25
CA ASP A 522 11.51 20.75 12.82
C ASP A 522 11.05 21.95 11.98
N THR A 523 10.86 23.07 12.66
CA THR A 523 10.44 24.34 12.03
C THR A 523 11.44 24.88 11.00
N PHE A 524 12.71 24.45 11.03
CA PHE A 524 13.77 24.91 10.11
C PHE A 524 14.50 23.78 9.35
N GLY A 525 14.01 22.55 9.42
CA GLY A 525 14.68 21.40 8.82
C GLY A 525 13.88 20.12 9.00
N LYS A 526 14.34 19.05 8.37
CA LYS A 526 13.88 17.69 8.68
C LYS A 526 15.14 16.94 9.05
N ASP A 527 15.28 16.57 10.31
CA ASP A 527 16.48 15.88 10.75
C ASP A 527 16.28 14.37 10.61
N TYR A 528 17.19 13.75 9.87
CA TYR A 528 17.13 12.32 9.61
C TYR A 528 17.56 11.57 10.88
N ILE A 529 16.69 10.68 11.36
CA ILE A 529 16.93 9.91 12.59
C ILE A 529 17.54 8.56 12.23
N GLY A 530 16.92 7.83 11.30
CA GLY A 530 17.34 6.46 10.99
C GLY A 530 16.59 5.84 9.82
N ARG A 531 17.07 4.68 9.37
CA ARG A 531 16.50 3.95 8.24
C ARG A 531 16.52 2.45 8.46
N CYS A 532 15.44 1.82 8.05
CA CYS A 532 15.32 0.38 7.90
C CYS A 532 15.09 0.05 6.42
N ILE A 533 15.71 -1.02 5.93
CA ILE A 533 15.54 -1.53 4.57
C ILE A 533 15.17 -3.00 4.65
N LEU A 534 14.05 -3.36 4.05
CA LEU A 534 13.53 -4.72 3.99
C LEU A 534 13.39 -5.14 2.53
N THR A 535 13.99 -6.27 2.16
CA THR A 535 13.69 -6.90 0.87
C THR A 535 12.32 -7.57 0.96
N LEU A 536 11.49 -7.45 -0.07
CA LEU A 536 10.16 -8.09 -0.02
C LEU A 536 10.25 -9.62 -0.01
N THR A 537 11.30 -10.20 -0.59
CA THR A 537 11.64 -11.60 -0.41
C THR A 537 11.74 -11.99 1.06
N ARG A 538 12.39 -11.16 1.90
CA ARG A 538 12.46 -11.41 3.34
C ARG A 538 11.08 -11.30 4.00
N VAL A 539 10.24 -10.34 3.60
CA VAL A 539 8.87 -10.17 4.15
C VAL A 539 7.95 -11.32 3.74
N ILE A 540 8.05 -11.82 2.50
CA ILE A 540 7.32 -13.00 2.01
C ILE A 540 7.79 -14.28 2.73
N MET A 541 9.01 -14.26 3.28
CA MET A 541 9.63 -15.39 3.97
C MET A 541 9.62 -15.28 5.49
N GLU A 542 9.30 -14.14 6.11
CA GLU A 542 9.10 -14.07 7.56
C GLU A 542 7.70 -14.63 7.87
N GLU A 543 7.62 -15.59 8.80
CA GLU A 543 6.50 -16.54 9.01
C GLU A 543 6.58 -17.83 8.15
N GLU A 544 7.78 -18.40 8.00
CA GLU A 544 7.98 -19.67 7.27
C GLU A 544 7.26 -20.83 7.97
N TYR A 545 6.32 -21.48 7.28
CA TYR A 545 5.85 -22.82 7.61
C TYR A 545 6.68 -23.84 6.80
N LYS A 546 7.45 -24.70 7.47
CA LYS A 546 8.19 -25.79 6.83
C LYS A 546 7.80 -27.13 7.43
N ASP A 547 7.39 -28.05 6.58
CA ASP A 547 6.98 -29.39 7.01
C ASP A 547 8.11 -30.37 6.86
N TRP A 548 8.29 -31.16 7.91
CA TRP A 548 9.42 -32.04 8.02
C TRP A 548 9.17 -33.22 8.97
N PHE A 549 10.10 -34.18 9.03
CA PHE A 549 10.07 -35.30 9.96
C PHE A 549 11.28 -35.32 10.89
N HIS A 550 11.01 -35.27 12.19
CA HIS A 550 12.03 -35.41 13.22
C HIS A 550 12.15 -36.84 13.74
N PHE A 551 13.38 -37.25 13.95
CA PHE A 551 13.74 -38.55 14.50
C PHE A 551 14.37 -38.38 15.88
N TYR A 552 14.06 -39.25 16.83
CA TYR A 552 14.75 -39.21 18.11
C TYR A 552 16.22 -39.61 17.91
N ALA A 553 17.17 -38.78 18.37
CA ALA A 553 18.59 -39.00 18.10
C ALA A 553 19.12 -40.36 18.62
N TYR A 554 18.53 -40.90 19.70
CA TYR A 554 18.88 -42.22 20.23
C TYR A 554 18.12 -43.38 19.57
N ASP A 555 17.02 -43.09 18.85
CA ASP A 555 16.15 -44.08 18.22
C ASP A 555 15.54 -43.49 16.93
N MET A 556 16.26 -43.69 15.82
CA MET A 556 15.85 -43.23 14.49
C MET A 556 14.65 -44.02 13.91
N THR A 557 14.03 -44.93 14.66
CA THR A 557 12.77 -45.60 14.24
C THR A 557 11.52 -44.85 14.70
N ARG A 558 11.65 -43.94 15.66
CA ARG A 558 10.58 -43.08 16.15
C ARG A 558 10.58 -41.77 15.36
N GLN A 559 9.54 -41.58 14.56
CA GLN A 559 9.38 -40.47 13.60
C GLN A 559 8.22 -39.59 14.05
N VAL A 560 8.42 -38.28 14.00
CA VAL A 560 7.43 -37.27 14.39
C VAL A 560 7.32 -36.26 13.26
N GLU A 561 6.10 -35.99 12.80
CA GLU A 561 5.84 -34.87 11.90
C GLU A 561 6.11 -33.55 12.64
N ALA A 562 6.88 -32.67 12.00
CA ALA A 562 7.47 -31.48 12.59
C ALA A 562 7.25 -30.28 11.68
N HIS A 563 6.42 -29.36 12.15
CA HIS A 563 6.02 -28.16 11.45
C HIS A 563 6.81 -26.97 12.01
N HIS A 564 7.71 -26.42 11.22
CA HIS A 564 8.65 -25.38 11.63
C HIS A 564 8.06 -24.01 11.33
N PHE A 565 8.12 -23.13 12.32
CA PHE A 565 7.79 -21.71 12.22
C PHE A 565 9.05 -20.90 12.50
N CYS A 566 9.73 -20.46 11.43
CA CYS A 566 11.09 -19.92 11.52
C CYS A 566 11.14 -18.39 11.46
N GLY A 567 11.89 -17.81 12.40
CA GLY A 567 12.38 -16.43 12.36
C GLY A 567 13.84 -16.37 11.93
N HIS A 568 14.19 -15.43 11.04
CA HIS A 568 15.57 -15.19 10.62
C HIS A 568 16.21 -14.16 11.55
N ILE A 569 17.05 -14.62 12.48
CA ILE A 569 17.70 -13.76 13.47
C ILE A 569 18.74 -12.86 12.79
N ASN A 570 19.53 -13.44 11.89
CA ASN A 570 20.48 -12.74 11.02
C ASN A 570 20.81 -13.61 9.80
N GLU A 571 21.75 -13.17 8.96
CA GLU A 571 22.15 -13.89 7.74
C GLU A 571 22.75 -15.29 8.02
N ASP A 572 23.31 -15.51 9.21
CA ASP A 572 24.03 -16.73 9.59
C ASP A 572 23.21 -17.67 10.52
N MET A 573 22.06 -17.22 11.05
CA MET A 573 21.28 -17.96 12.06
C MET A 573 19.76 -17.76 11.93
N ARG A 574 19.01 -18.88 11.95
CA ARG A 574 17.55 -18.92 12.11
C ARG A 574 17.16 -19.63 13.39
N GLN A 575 15.99 -19.29 13.91
CA GLN A 575 15.37 -19.93 15.07
C GLN A 575 13.95 -20.32 14.71
N CYS A 576 13.55 -21.56 14.97
CA CYS A 576 12.23 -22.07 14.60
C CYS A 576 11.50 -22.66 15.81
N LEU A 577 10.21 -22.34 15.93
CA LEU A 577 9.27 -23.05 16.79
C LEU A 577 8.75 -24.28 16.06
N ILE A 578 8.65 -25.43 16.74
CA ILE A 578 8.24 -26.69 16.13
C ILE A 578 6.88 -27.12 16.67
N TYR A 579 5.93 -27.39 15.80
CA TYR A 579 4.59 -27.88 16.11
C TYR A 579 4.36 -29.30 15.59
N ASP A 580 3.37 -30.00 16.15
CA ASP A 580 3.00 -31.37 15.77
C ASP A 580 1.89 -31.46 14.71
N GLY A 581 1.42 -30.32 14.20
CA GLY A 581 0.43 -30.26 13.14
C GLY A 581 0.40 -28.92 12.41
N PRO A 582 -0.29 -28.82 11.25
CA PRO A 582 -0.57 -27.57 10.53
C PRO A 582 -1.62 -26.69 11.20
N ASP A 583 -2.50 -27.30 11.98
CA ASP A 583 -3.77 -26.71 12.37
C ASP A 583 -3.61 -25.66 13.49
N ALA A 584 -4.58 -24.74 13.61
CA ALA A 584 -4.55 -23.68 14.62
C ALA A 584 -4.51 -24.17 16.08
N ASN A 585 -4.85 -25.44 16.33
CA ASN A 585 -4.78 -26.09 17.64
C ASN A 585 -3.55 -26.99 17.81
N ALA A 586 -2.58 -26.93 16.88
CA ALA A 586 -1.34 -27.69 16.98
C ALA A 586 -0.56 -27.33 18.26
N ARG A 587 0.10 -28.33 18.83
CA ARG A 587 0.86 -28.21 20.07
C ARG A 587 2.27 -27.77 19.74
N LEU A 588 2.80 -26.80 20.46
CA LEU A 588 4.23 -26.46 20.42
C LEU A 588 5.01 -27.61 21.07
N ILE A 589 5.81 -28.33 20.27
CA ILE A 589 6.55 -29.53 20.70
C ILE A 589 8.06 -29.31 20.81
N GLY A 590 8.62 -28.27 20.16
CA GLY A 590 10.07 -28.13 20.09
C GLY A 590 10.59 -26.78 19.61
N LEU A 591 11.92 -26.72 19.53
CA LEU A 591 12.68 -25.59 19.02
C LEU A 591 13.82 -26.10 18.13
N GLU A 592 14.08 -25.40 17.03
CA GLU A 592 15.26 -25.60 16.19
C GLU A 592 16.11 -24.34 16.09
N TYR A 593 17.43 -24.52 16.09
CA TYR A 593 18.38 -23.53 15.62
C TYR A 593 19.02 -23.99 14.31
N ILE A 594 18.98 -23.13 13.29
CA ILE A 594 19.60 -23.39 11.99
C ILE A 594 20.76 -22.42 11.82
N VAL A 595 21.94 -22.93 11.48
CA VAL A 595 23.14 -22.11 11.28
C VAL A 595 23.81 -22.41 9.94
N THR A 596 24.46 -21.40 9.37
CA THR A 596 25.28 -21.60 8.17
C THR A 596 26.45 -22.54 8.44
N GLU A 597 26.95 -23.22 7.41
CA GLU A 597 28.15 -24.06 7.50
C GLU A 597 29.33 -23.29 8.12
N LYS A 598 29.48 -22.01 7.76
CA LYS A 598 30.49 -21.11 8.33
C LYS A 598 30.41 -21.05 9.86
N LEU A 599 29.23 -20.85 10.43
CA LEU A 599 29.05 -20.77 11.88
C LEU A 599 29.20 -22.15 12.53
N PHE A 600 28.64 -23.20 11.90
CA PHE A 600 28.79 -24.59 12.36
C PHE A 600 30.26 -25.01 12.52
N MET A 601 31.13 -24.61 11.58
CA MET A 601 32.56 -24.94 11.64
C MET A 601 33.30 -24.32 12.83
N THR A 602 32.75 -23.26 13.44
CA THR A 602 33.32 -22.63 14.64
C THR A 602 32.95 -23.33 15.95
N LEU A 603 32.00 -24.27 15.91
CA LEU A 603 31.52 -24.96 17.10
C LEU A 603 32.56 -25.95 17.65
N PRO A 604 32.59 -26.17 18.98
CA PRO A 604 33.31 -27.29 19.59
C PRO A 604 32.88 -28.65 19.04
N ASP A 605 33.80 -29.62 19.00
CA ASP A 605 33.55 -30.94 18.39
C ASP A 605 32.53 -31.80 19.17
N ASP A 606 32.41 -31.60 20.48
CA ASP A 606 31.36 -32.18 21.30
C ASP A 606 29.98 -31.60 21.00
N GLU A 607 29.92 -30.29 20.73
CA GLU A 607 28.70 -29.59 20.33
C GLU A 607 28.23 -30.04 18.95
N LYS A 608 29.12 -30.18 17.95
CA LYS A 608 28.79 -30.59 16.57
C LYS A 608 27.98 -31.90 16.47
N LYS A 609 28.12 -32.79 17.44
CA LYS A 609 27.40 -34.08 17.50
C LYS A 609 25.90 -33.94 17.71
N LEU A 610 25.47 -32.79 18.20
CA LEU A 610 24.07 -32.46 18.46
C LEU A 610 23.35 -31.91 17.22
N TRP A 611 24.09 -31.68 16.13
CA TRP A 611 23.59 -31.05 14.92
C TRP A 611 23.44 -32.06 13.79
N HIS A 612 22.52 -31.77 12.87
CA HIS A 612 22.33 -32.51 11.63
C HIS A 612 22.39 -31.56 10.43
N THR A 613 22.57 -32.09 9.22
CA THR A 613 22.50 -31.30 7.98
C THR A 613 21.13 -31.40 7.33
N HIS A 614 20.67 -30.33 6.70
CA HIS A 614 19.43 -30.32 5.92
C HIS A 614 19.64 -30.74 4.44
N GLU A 615 20.85 -31.16 4.04
CA GLU A 615 21.14 -31.48 2.63
C GLU A 615 20.18 -32.55 2.07
N TRP A 616 20.07 -33.67 2.77
CA TRP A 616 19.23 -34.81 2.35
C TRP A 616 17.76 -34.46 2.40
N GLU A 617 17.42 -33.52 3.25
CA GLU A 617 16.06 -33.11 3.51
C GLU A 617 15.50 -32.29 2.37
N VAL A 618 16.29 -31.30 1.96
CA VAL A 618 16.01 -30.46 0.81
C VAL A 618 16.00 -31.30 -0.48
N LYS A 619 17.07 -32.06 -0.73
CA LYS A 619 17.27 -32.79 -1.99
C LYS A 619 16.38 -34.01 -2.14
N GLY A 620 15.97 -34.62 -1.02
CA GLY A 620 15.04 -35.75 -1.01
C GLY A 620 13.59 -35.35 -1.32
N GLY A 621 13.31 -34.05 -1.49
CA GLY A 621 11.96 -33.53 -1.77
C GLY A 621 11.09 -33.40 -0.53
N PHE A 622 11.59 -33.84 0.63
CA PHE A 622 10.84 -33.98 1.87
C PHE A 622 10.61 -32.64 2.60
N LEU A 623 11.35 -31.57 2.27
CA LEU A 623 11.26 -30.25 2.92
C LEU A 623 10.54 -29.32 1.97
N PHE A 624 9.37 -28.83 2.35
CA PHE A 624 8.63 -27.91 1.51
C PHE A 624 7.94 -26.80 2.31
N MET A 625 7.55 -25.75 1.60
CA MET A 625 6.96 -24.53 2.15
C MET A 625 5.56 -24.35 1.58
N PRO A 626 4.52 -24.92 2.21
CA PRO A 626 3.14 -24.77 1.76
C PRO A 626 2.73 -23.30 1.64
N GLY A 627 2.05 -22.97 0.54
CA GLY A 627 1.59 -21.60 0.25
C GLY A 627 2.65 -20.66 -0.35
N VAL A 628 3.93 -21.03 -0.33
CA VAL A 628 5.00 -20.24 -0.94
C VAL A 628 5.15 -20.61 -2.43
N PRO A 629 5.23 -19.63 -3.36
CA PRO A 629 5.47 -19.92 -4.77
C PRO A 629 6.77 -20.71 -4.98
N GLU A 630 6.71 -21.74 -5.84
CA GLU A 630 7.81 -22.69 -6.08
C GLU A 630 9.16 -22.02 -6.40
N ALA A 631 9.13 -20.93 -7.17
CA ALA A 631 10.35 -20.19 -7.51
C ALA A 631 11.05 -19.56 -6.30
N ILE A 632 10.28 -19.06 -5.31
CA ILE A 632 10.80 -18.49 -4.06
C ILE A 632 11.34 -19.61 -3.19
N GLN A 633 10.52 -20.64 -3.02
CA GLN A 633 10.87 -21.81 -2.22
C GLN A 633 12.22 -22.41 -2.67
N ARG A 634 12.44 -22.57 -3.97
CA ARG A 634 13.70 -23.11 -4.51
C ARG A 634 14.92 -22.27 -4.12
N GLN A 635 14.82 -20.94 -4.14
CA GLN A 635 15.93 -20.07 -3.75
C GLN A 635 16.26 -20.19 -2.25
N ASP A 636 15.26 -20.36 -1.39
CA ASP A 636 15.52 -20.59 0.04
C ASP A 636 16.09 -21.97 0.30
N LEU A 637 15.50 -23.00 -0.31
CA LEU A 637 15.92 -24.38 -0.17
C LEU A 637 17.37 -24.56 -0.61
N GLU A 638 17.84 -23.87 -1.65
CA GLU A 638 19.26 -23.86 -2.04
C GLU A 638 20.20 -23.35 -0.93
N LYS A 639 19.75 -22.41 -0.10
CA LYS A 639 20.50 -21.93 1.06
C LYS A 639 20.40 -22.91 2.22
N VAL A 640 19.19 -23.37 2.53
CA VAL A 640 18.91 -24.33 3.62
C VAL A 640 19.65 -25.65 3.41
N ALA A 641 19.81 -26.10 2.16
CA ALA A 641 20.57 -27.32 1.86
C ALA A 641 22.02 -27.28 2.37
N LYS A 642 22.57 -26.07 2.61
CA LYS A 642 23.93 -25.84 3.10
C LYS A 642 24.03 -25.58 4.61
N THR A 643 22.93 -25.65 5.35
CA THR A 643 22.91 -25.32 6.77
C THR A 643 22.92 -26.57 7.66
N TYR A 644 23.15 -26.35 8.94
CA TYR A 644 23.06 -27.36 10.00
C TYR A 644 21.99 -26.97 11.02
N GLY A 645 21.20 -27.94 11.48
CA GLY A 645 20.11 -27.78 12.43
C GLY A 645 20.41 -28.46 13.77
N LYS A 646 20.04 -27.81 14.88
CA LYS A 646 20.02 -28.39 16.24
C LYS A 646 18.61 -28.28 16.80
N VAL A 647 18.00 -29.43 17.04
CA VAL A 647 16.58 -29.52 17.42
C VAL A 647 16.43 -30.18 18.78
N TYR A 648 15.57 -29.58 19.61
CA TYR A 648 15.04 -30.22 20.81
C TYR A 648 13.52 -30.34 20.75
N HIS A 649 13.01 -31.53 21.02
CA HIS A 649 11.60 -31.75 21.33
C HIS A 649 11.41 -31.87 22.84
N PHE A 650 10.48 -31.08 23.36
CA PHE A 650 10.09 -31.03 24.78
C PHE A 650 8.86 -31.90 25.06
N TRP A 651 8.11 -32.28 24.03
CA TRP A 651 6.91 -33.12 24.14
C TRP A 651 7.02 -34.37 23.25
N GLN A 652 6.93 -35.55 23.86
CA GLN A 652 6.90 -36.84 23.14
C GLN A 652 5.49 -37.20 22.67
N VAL A 653 4.98 -36.49 21.65
CA VAL A 653 3.60 -36.64 21.15
C VAL A 653 3.29 -38.02 20.57
N ASP A 654 4.31 -38.73 20.06
CA ASP A 654 4.18 -40.09 19.52
C ASP A 654 3.80 -41.14 20.59
N LYS A 655 3.98 -40.82 21.89
CA LYS A 655 3.53 -41.68 23.00
C LYS A 655 2.07 -41.45 23.41
N GLY A 656 1.38 -40.50 22.79
CA GLY A 656 -0.03 -40.19 23.08
C GLY A 656 -0.26 -39.55 24.45
N HIS A 657 0.74 -38.84 25.00
CA HIS A 657 0.57 -38.12 26.26
C HIS A 657 -0.16 -36.78 26.06
N ASP A 658 -1.12 -36.49 26.94
CA ASP A 658 -1.88 -35.22 26.96
C ASP A 658 -1.08 -34.04 27.53
N LEU A 659 0.05 -34.31 28.21
CA LEU A 659 0.94 -33.30 28.79
C LEU A 659 2.38 -33.53 28.34
N PRO A 660 3.23 -32.48 28.28
CA PRO A 660 4.63 -32.56 27.90
C PRO A 660 5.49 -33.18 29.03
N ILE A 661 5.30 -34.48 29.28
CA ILE A 661 6.03 -35.22 30.31
C ILE A 661 7.30 -35.88 29.77
N GLY A 662 8.34 -35.92 30.60
CA GLY A 662 9.63 -36.51 30.29
C GLY A 662 10.74 -35.47 30.06
N LEU A 663 11.94 -35.96 29.76
CA LEU A 663 13.08 -35.09 29.45
C LEU A 663 12.96 -34.55 28.01
N PRO A 664 13.54 -33.37 27.73
CA PRO A 664 13.79 -32.92 26.36
C PRO A 664 14.59 -33.97 25.60
N ASN A 665 14.40 -34.08 24.29
CA ASN A 665 15.12 -35.01 23.43
C ASN A 665 15.76 -34.27 22.27
N ILE A 666 17.01 -34.62 21.96
CA ILE A 666 17.67 -34.16 20.73
C ILE A 666 17.01 -34.89 19.56
N MET A 667 16.66 -34.12 18.53
CA MET A 667 16.08 -34.66 17.31
C MET A 667 17.07 -34.59 16.14
N MET A 668 16.88 -35.49 15.20
CA MET A 668 17.68 -35.66 13.99
C MET A 668 16.79 -35.62 12.75
N ALA A 669 17.49 -35.38 11.65
CA ALA A 669 17.00 -35.27 10.29
C ALA A 669 16.94 -36.59 9.52
N VAL A 670 16.32 -36.56 8.33
CA VAL A 670 16.60 -37.57 7.30
C VAL A 670 18.04 -37.36 6.81
N THR A 671 18.82 -38.43 6.85
CA THR A 671 20.26 -38.43 6.57
C THR A 671 20.65 -39.39 5.45
N ARG A 672 19.70 -40.20 4.96
CA ARG A 672 19.85 -41.11 3.82
C ARG A 672 18.50 -41.64 3.35
N ASP A 673 18.47 -42.20 2.15
CA ASP A 673 17.30 -42.89 1.60
C ASP A 673 16.82 -44.06 2.47
N GLY A 674 15.49 -44.28 2.44
CA GLY A 674 14.85 -45.42 3.10
C GLY A 674 14.68 -45.30 4.62
N GLN A 675 14.91 -44.12 5.20
CA GLN A 675 14.66 -43.89 6.64
C GLN A 675 13.20 -43.62 6.99
N LEU A 676 12.47 -42.92 6.12
CA LEU A 676 11.06 -42.59 6.36
C LEU A 676 10.13 -43.77 6.06
N TYR A 677 9.08 -43.92 6.87
CA TYR A 677 8.05 -44.92 6.60
C TYR A 677 7.24 -44.56 5.34
N PRO A 678 7.02 -45.51 4.41
CA PRO A 678 6.27 -45.23 3.18
C PRO A 678 4.84 -44.71 3.41
N GLU A 679 4.21 -45.08 4.53
CA GLU A 679 2.87 -44.59 4.89
C GLU A 679 2.88 -43.10 5.25
N MET A 680 3.90 -42.62 5.95
CA MET A 680 4.04 -41.20 6.28
C MET A 680 4.23 -40.36 5.02
N ILE A 681 5.07 -40.82 4.09
CA ILE A 681 5.27 -40.16 2.79
C ILE A 681 3.94 -40.00 2.06
N LYS A 682 3.14 -41.09 1.97
CA LYS A 682 1.85 -41.08 1.28
C LYS A 682 0.83 -40.15 1.93
N GLU A 683 0.74 -40.11 3.26
CA GLU A 683 -0.22 -39.23 3.93
C GLU A 683 0.17 -37.77 3.74
N THR A 684 1.46 -37.42 3.85
CA THR A 684 1.94 -36.05 3.60
C THR A 684 1.74 -35.62 2.13
N GLU A 685 2.06 -36.47 1.16
CA GLU A 685 1.80 -36.19 -0.27
C GLU A 685 0.30 -35.90 -0.52
N LYS A 686 -0.57 -36.66 0.13
CA LYS A 686 -2.03 -36.48 0.03
C LYS A 686 -2.51 -35.22 0.75
N GLN A 687 -1.99 -34.94 1.94
CA GLN A 687 -2.36 -33.80 2.78
C GLN A 687 -2.01 -32.47 2.10
N PHE A 688 -0.84 -32.39 1.48
CA PHE A 688 -0.34 -31.15 0.87
C PHE A 688 -0.45 -31.12 -0.67
N GLY A 689 -0.89 -32.21 -1.29
CA GLY A 689 -1.01 -32.30 -2.76
C GLY A 689 0.35 -32.23 -3.48
N VAL A 690 1.42 -32.65 -2.82
CA VAL A 690 2.80 -32.64 -3.33
C VAL A 690 3.25 -34.04 -3.74
N SER A 691 4.30 -34.13 -4.57
CA SER A 691 4.94 -35.41 -4.90
C SER A 691 6.41 -35.34 -4.56
N MET A 692 6.83 -36.11 -3.55
CA MET A 692 8.20 -36.11 -3.03
C MET A 692 9.20 -36.54 -4.11
N GLU A 693 8.82 -37.51 -4.96
CA GLU A 693 9.66 -37.96 -6.06
C GLU A 693 9.88 -36.87 -7.11
N LYS A 694 8.83 -36.13 -7.48
CA LYS A 694 8.96 -35.00 -8.41
C LYS A 694 9.82 -33.88 -7.84
N GLU A 695 9.66 -33.60 -6.55
CA GLU A 695 10.50 -32.62 -5.85
C GLU A 695 11.96 -33.07 -5.77
N ARG A 696 12.21 -34.36 -5.52
CA ARG A 696 13.54 -34.95 -5.55
C ARG A 696 14.21 -34.78 -6.92
N GLU A 697 13.51 -35.12 -8.00
CA GLU A 697 13.99 -34.95 -9.37
C GLU A 697 14.25 -33.47 -9.69
N SER A 698 13.34 -32.59 -9.31
CA SER A 698 13.43 -31.16 -9.61
C SER A 698 14.58 -30.47 -8.86
N ARG A 699 14.97 -30.99 -7.69
CA ARG A 699 16.02 -30.44 -6.81
C ARG A 699 17.37 -31.16 -6.90
N ALA A 700 17.51 -32.14 -7.79
CA ALA A 700 18.74 -32.91 -7.95
C ALA A 700 19.98 -32.05 -8.26
N TYR A 701 19.78 -30.83 -8.80
CA TYR A 701 20.84 -29.88 -9.12
C TYR A 701 21.37 -29.10 -7.89
N MET A 702 20.65 -29.10 -6.76
CA MET A 702 21.03 -28.36 -5.55
C MET A 702 22.24 -29.01 -4.86
N LYS A 703 23.09 -28.17 -4.25
CA LYS A 703 24.30 -28.61 -3.54
C LYS A 703 24.13 -28.47 -2.03
N GLY A 704 24.65 -29.43 -1.28
CA GLY A 704 24.81 -29.34 0.17
C GLY A 704 25.95 -28.41 0.61
N PRO A 705 26.42 -28.55 1.86
CA PRO A 705 27.56 -27.77 2.39
C PRO A 705 28.79 -27.84 1.50
N ASP A 706 29.53 -26.74 1.40
CA ASP A 706 30.64 -26.58 0.45
C ASP A 706 31.83 -27.50 0.79
N HIS A 707 32.02 -27.88 2.06
CA HIS A 707 33.03 -28.85 2.51
C HIS A 707 32.47 -30.28 2.61
N GLY A 708 31.23 -30.51 2.16
CA GLY A 708 30.50 -31.74 2.38
C GLY A 708 29.98 -31.90 3.81
N ILE A 709 29.24 -32.98 4.05
CA ILE A 709 28.67 -33.27 5.38
C ILE A 709 29.79 -33.54 6.38
N HIS A 710 29.86 -32.73 7.44
CA HIS A 710 30.89 -32.89 8.46
C HIS A 710 30.73 -34.24 9.22
N PRO A 711 31.81 -35.01 9.47
CA PRO A 711 31.73 -36.37 10.01
C PRO A 711 31.22 -36.45 11.46
N LEU A 712 31.29 -35.35 12.20
CA LEU A 712 30.73 -35.24 13.56
C LEU A 712 29.25 -34.86 13.59
N ALA A 713 28.69 -34.34 12.48
CA ALA A 713 27.26 -34.08 12.39
C ALA A 713 26.48 -35.39 12.18
N ASN A 714 25.15 -35.30 12.14
CA ASN A 714 24.26 -36.46 11.92
C ASN A 714 24.52 -37.59 12.92
N GLY A 715 24.68 -37.24 14.21
CA GLY A 715 24.98 -38.17 15.29
C GLY A 715 23.88 -39.20 15.62
N GLY A 716 22.76 -39.18 14.90
CA GLY A 716 21.62 -40.07 15.11
C GLY A 716 21.98 -41.57 15.12
N GLY A 717 21.36 -42.33 16.03
CA GLY A 717 21.60 -43.77 16.22
C GLY A 717 22.89 -44.12 16.96
N LYS A 718 23.71 -43.13 17.39
CA LYS A 718 24.95 -43.33 18.16
C LYS A 718 24.78 -43.17 19.68
N GLY A 719 23.55 -43.18 20.20
CA GLY A 719 23.28 -43.28 21.63
C GLY A 719 23.33 -41.98 22.45
N LEU A 720 23.11 -40.81 21.81
CA LEU A 720 22.92 -39.55 22.55
C LEU A 720 21.51 -39.50 23.17
N LYS A 721 21.42 -39.96 24.41
CA LYS A 721 20.19 -39.96 25.21
C LYS A 721 20.40 -39.10 26.45
N LEU A 722 19.46 -38.19 26.72
CA LEU A 722 19.46 -37.43 27.95
C LEU A 722 18.98 -38.35 29.09
N GLU A 723 19.77 -38.43 30.15
CA GLU A 723 19.47 -39.21 31.35
C GLU A 723 19.68 -38.35 32.59
N VAL A 724 18.75 -38.45 33.54
CA VAL A 724 18.92 -37.84 34.86
C VAL A 724 19.91 -38.69 35.64
N ARG A 725 21.00 -38.07 36.11
CA ARG A 725 21.96 -38.72 37.00
C ARG A 725 22.10 -37.88 38.27
N GLU A 726 21.98 -38.55 39.42
CA GLU A 726 22.35 -37.96 40.69
C GLU A 726 23.87 -37.83 40.78
N VAL A 727 24.35 -36.64 41.11
CA VAL A 727 25.78 -36.33 41.24
C VAL A 727 26.03 -35.74 42.61
N ASP A 728 27.01 -36.31 43.32
CA ASP A 728 27.45 -35.79 44.60
C ASP A 728 28.13 -34.43 44.41
N ILE A 729 27.41 -33.37 44.76
CA ILE A 729 27.97 -32.03 44.82
C ILE A 729 28.76 -31.93 46.13
N LYS A 730 30.09 -31.95 46.05
CA LYS A 730 30.93 -31.62 47.22
C LYS A 730 30.60 -30.19 47.66
N PRO A 731 30.32 -29.95 48.95
CA PRO A 731 30.07 -28.60 49.44
C PRO A 731 31.30 -27.73 49.13
N VAL A 732 31.09 -26.68 48.34
CA VAL A 732 32.11 -25.69 48.07
C VAL A 732 32.34 -24.91 49.38
N GLU A 733 33.58 -24.87 49.87
CA GLU A 733 33.95 -23.99 50.98
C GLU A 733 33.58 -22.54 50.60
N SER A 734 32.59 -22.00 51.32
CA SER A 734 32.07 -20.63 51.27
C SER A 734 32.59 -19.72 50.13
N VAL A 735 31.84 -19.61 49.04
CA VAL A 735 31.96 -18.46 48.14
C VAL A 735 31.07 -17.33 48.70
N PRO A 736 31.53 -16.07 48.76
CA PRO A 736 30.72 -14.95 49.25
C PRO A 736 29.45 -14.84 48.40
N ARG A 737 28.30 -14.79 49.06
CA ARG A 737 27.00 -14.61 48.41
C ARG A 737 26.99 -13.26 47.69
N VAL A 738 27.07 -13.27 46.37
CA VAL A 738 26.51 -12.19 45.55
C VAL A 738 25.07 -12.58 45.31
N PHE A 739 24.14 -11.85 45.93
CA PHE A 739 22.75 -11.89 45.52
C PHE A 739 22.67 -11.26 44.13
N VAL A 740 22.10 -11.99 43.17
CA VAL A 740 21.52 -11.42 41.95
C VAL A 740 20.02 -11.55 42.08
#